data_AF-A0A7X8VX57-F1
#
_entry.id   AF-A0A7X8VX57-F1
#
_cell.length_a   1.000
_cell.length_b   1.000
_cell.length_c   1.000
_cell.angle_alpha   90.00
_cell.angle_beta   90.00
_cell.angle_gamma   90.00
#
_symmetry.space_group_name_H-M   'P 1'
#
loop_
_entity.id
_entity.type
_entity.pdbx_description
1 polymer ?
#
loop_
_entity_poly.entity_id
_entity_poly.type
_entity_poly.pdbx_seq_one_letter_code
_entity_poly.pdbx_strand_id
1 'polypeptide(L)'
;SDSPAIGQYARLVTANSGQDQPEDIAEYQQHGGFQALQRVARMPPEQVLQILEAAQLRGRGGGGFPTGQKWRLAFSAKRHPKVVICNADEGDPGAFMDRMLLESYPCRVLEGILIAACVLQAKHAIIYIRDEYAQAVGILQRILNKLQQTPFYRLPGEDFQLHIFKGAGAFVCGEETALLESLQGQRGIPRRRPPFPVSEGLHGLPTLINNVETFACIPIILQDDGELFRSYGTASSKGTKAFALAGKVRQGGLIEVPIGISIAEIVEKYGGGAEAGHTVKAVMIGGPSGGCIPYRNFSLPVDYETLQQHGAMMGSGGLVVLDERDCLVDLSLYFLRFLKDESCGKCVFCREGLQRLCALLEELTRAGSKAPELLIEIDTLARHIKQGALCALGQTAPNMVLSAMHAFRAEFEEHLQGHCPAGKCRELTEFQVGEDCTGCSKCAQSCAAKAIVCVPLESARIDQSKCVKCGVCRSICPRNAIRNVLAGAPAAAEQELPFPVFQPCTVSPEYIAVDGQEYPFREGWRLLDYAQEQHWEIPTLCHLEEKKGSAHCLVCAAWDASIGRFVPSCEQLVQPGHVYELQGEHVRAFRREALALMLRRHDFRCGTCTAKGDCRFFTLIRAYGAKKAKNSEQCFPARVESRYLTFESGKCILCHRCTTLAGDYLSMHHRSEAACVSPAPGSWDDIPAELCRRLAASCPCGALHFTE
;
A
#
# COMPACT_ATOMS: atom_id res chain seq x y z
N SER A 1 25.47 -31.19 -9.40
CA SER A 1 25.49 -31.09 -7.94
C SER A 1 24.06 -30.96 -7.49
N ASP A 2 23.58 -31.98 -6.79
CA ASP A 2 22.17 -32.20 -6.48
C ASP A 2 21.54 -30.98 -5.80
N SER A 3 20.71 -30.26 -6.56
CA SER A 3 19.74 -29.33 -6.01
C SER A 3 18.79 -30.14 -5.12
N PRO A 4 18.41 -29.65 -3.92
CA PRO A 4 17.45 -30.35 -3.07
C PRO A 4 16.23 -30.75 -3.91
N ALA A 5 15.83 -32.02 -3.79
CA ALA A 5 14.86 -32.66 -4.65
C ALA A 5 13.61 -31.79 -4.86
N ILE A 6 13.39 -31.39 -6.12
CA ILE A 6 12.26 -30.60 -6.62
C ILE A 6 10.88 -31.21 -6.23
N GLY A 7 10.83 -32.49 -5.83
CA GLY A 7 9.63 -33.22 -5.42
C GLY A 7 9.17 -33.06 -3.97
N GLN A 8 9.80 -32.21 -3.14
CA GLN A 8 9.44 -32.04 -1.72
C GLN A 8 8.52 -30.83 -1.43
N TYR A 9 8.08 -30.11 -2.47
CA TYR A 9 7.45 -28.79 -2.34
C TYR A 9 6.04 -28.79 -2.93
N ALA A 10 5.09 -28.20 -2.21
CA ALA A 10 3.69 -28.09 -2.66
C ALA A 10 3.60 -27.18 -3.88
N ARG A 11 3.32 -27.75 -5.06
CA ARG A 11 3.15 -27.02 -6.31
C ARG A 11 1.73 -27.23 -6.83
N LEU A 12 0.88 -26.22 -6.66
CA LEU A 12 -0.46 -26.17 -7.25
C LEU A 12 -0.44 -25.21 -8.43
N VAL A 13 -0.27 -23.92 -8.18
CA VAL A 13 -0.33 -22.89 -9.23
C VAL A 13 0.91 -22.87 -10.13
N THR A 14 2.01 -23.48 -9.68
CA THR A 14 3.25 -23.69 -10.45
C THR A 14 3.47 -25.15 -10.89
N ALA A 15 2.42 -25.99 -10.83
CA ALA A 15 2.48 -27.35 -11.36
C ALA A 15 2.98 -27.37 -12.82
N ASN A 16 3.78 -28.38 -13.16
CA ASN A 16 4.50 -28.56 -14.44
C ASN A 16 5.57 -27.49 -14.73
N SER A 17 6.14 -26.87 -13.69
CA SER A 17 7.25 -25.92 -13.84
C SER A 17 8.42 -26.49 -14.64
N GLY A 18 8.78 -25.80 -15.72
CA GLY A 18 9.87 -26.20 -16.63
C GLY A 18 9.53 -27.39 -17.54
N GLN A 19 8.29 -27.87 -17.52
CA GLN A 19 7.80 -28.95 -18.39
C GLN A 19 6.91 -28.38 -19.49
N ASP A 20 5.86 -27.62 -19.13
CA ASP A 20 4.93 -27.03 -20.10
C ASP A 20 5.57 -25.87 -20.88
N GLN A 21 5.38 -25.84 -22.20
CA GLN A 21 5.65 -24.64 -23.00
C GLN A 21 4.53 -23.62 -22.79
N PRO A 22 4.83 -22.38 -22.35
CA PRO A 22 3.79 -21.44 -21.93
C PRO A 22 2.78 -21.07 -23.04
N GLU A 23 3.18 -21.13 -24.31
CA GLU A 23 2.37 -20.75 -25.47
C GLU A 23 1.71 -21.92 -26.21
N ASP A 24 1.83 -23.14 -25.70
CA ASP A 24 1.25 -24.35 -26.28
C ASP A 24 -0.05 -24.76 -25.58
N ILE A 25 -1.17 -24.44 -26.21
CA ILE A 25 -2.51 -24.79 -25.73
C ILE A 25 -2.72 -26.30 -25.74
N ALA A 26 -2.17 -27.02 -26.71
CA ALA A 26 -2.38 -28.46 -26.85
C ALA A 26 -1.64 -29.22 -25.75
N GLU A 27 -0.43 -28.80 -25.40
CA GLU A 27 0.33 -29.34 -24.26
C GLU A 27 -0.42 -29.10 -22.94
N TYR A 28 -0.93 -27.87 -22.71
CA TYR A 28 -1.74 -27.58 -21.53
C TYR A 28 -2.98 -28.50 -21.43
N GLN A 29 -3.63 -28.81 -22.55
CA GLN A 29 -4.75 -29.76 -22.60
C GLN A 29 -4.34 -31.20 -22.28
N GLN A 30 -3.17 -31.65 -22.74
CA GLN A 30 -2.66 -33.00 -22.44
C GLN A 30 -2.47 -33.23 -20.93
N HIS A 31 -2.12 -32.16 -20.20
CA HIS A 31 -1.99 -32.18 -18.74
C HIS A 31 -3.30 -31.82 -17.99
N GLY A 32 -4.45 -31.91 -18.67
CA GLY A 32 -5.77 -31.71 -18.05
C GLY A 32 -6.28 -30.26 -18.01
N GLY A 33 -5.59 -29.34 -18.69
CA GLY A 33 -6.05 -27.97 -18.89
C GLY A 33 -7.37 -27.87 -19.63
N PHE A 34 -8.18 -26.86 -19.29
CA PHE A 34 -9.54 -26.62 -19.79
C PHE A 34 -10.61 -27.66 -19.42
N GLN A 35 -10.26 -28.75 -18.73
CA GLN A 35 -11.25 -29.74 -18.26
C GLN A 35 -12.20 -29.13 -17.23
N ALA A 36 -11.68 -28.32 -16.30
CA ALA A 36 -12.50 -27.62 -15.31
C ALA A 36 -13.45 -26.64 -15.98
N LEU A 37 -12.98 -25.87 -16.96
CA LEU A 37 -13.83 -24.97 -17.75
C LEU A 37 -14.96 -25.73 -18.48
N GLN A 38 -14.65 -26.86 -19.14
CA GLN A 38 -15.66 -27.68 -19.82
C GLN A 38 -16.71 -28.24 -18.85
N ARG A 39 -16.28 -28.66 -17.65
CA ARG A 39 -17.16 -29.12 -16.58
C ARG A 39 -18.08 -27.99 -16.09
N VAL A 40 -17.51 -26.82 -15.80
CA VAL A 40 -18.24 -25.63 -15.34
C VAL A 40 -19.29 -25.18 -16.35
N ALA A 41 -18.97 -25.19 -17.65
CA ALA A 41 -19.90 -24.78 -18.70
C ALA A 41 -21.18 -25.64 -18.77
N ARG A 42 -21.17 -26.83 -18.15
CA ARG A 42 -22.32 -27.76 -18.08
C ARG A 42 -22.95 -27.84 -16.69
N MET A 43 -22.41 -27.09 -15.73
CA MET A 43 -22.82 -27.11 -14.33
C MET A 43 -23.61 -25.84 -13.98
N PRO A 44 -24.65 -25.92 -13.14
CA PRO A 44 -25.31 -24.72 -12.62
C PRO A 44 -24.31 -23.82 -11.87
N PRO A 45 -24.30 -22.49 -12.12
CA PRO A 45 -23.40 -21.55 -11.44
C PRO A 45 -23.41 -21.66 -9.91
N GLU A 46 -24.58 -21.94 -9.32
CA GLU A 46 -24.75 -22.12 -7.88
C GLU A 46 -23.89 -23.26 -7.30
N GLN A 47 -23.73 -24.36 -8.04
CA GLN A 47 -22.90 -25.49 -7.60
C GLN A 47 -21.42 -25.09 -7.65
N VAL A 48 -21.00 -24.35 -8.68
CA VAL A 48 -19.63 -23.83 -8.79
C VAL A 48 -19.32 -22.89 -7.61
N LEU A 49 -20.25 -22.00 -7.27
CA LEU A 49 -20.10 -21.10 -6.12
C LEU A 49 -20.00 -21.86 -4.79
N GLN A 50 -20.77 -22.94 -4.60
CA GLN A 50 -20.67 -23.79 -3.41
C GLN A 50 -19.29 -24.46 -3.30
N ILE A 51 -18.75 -24.97 -4.42
CA ILE A 51 -17.40 -25.55 -4.45
C ILE A 51 -16.35 -24.49 -4.07
N LEU A 52 -16.43 -23.29 -4.65
CA LEU A 52 -15.48 -22.20 -4.38
C LEU A 52 -15.54 -21.69 -2.94
N GLU A 53 -16.72 -21.66 -2.33
CA GLU A 53 -16.89 -21.32 -0.92
C GLU A 53 -16.34 -22.42 -0.01
N ALA A 54 -16.64 -23.68 -0.31
CA ALA A 54 -16.12 -24.83 0.42
C ALA A 54 -14.59 -24.94 0.33
N ALA A 55 -13.99 -24.53 -0.80
CA ALA A 55 -12.54 -24.51 -0.99
C ALA A 55 -11.81 -23.49 -0.09
N GLN A 56 -12.52 -22.49 0.46
CA GLN A 56 -11.96 -21.46 1.34
C GLN A 56 -10.72 -20.72 0.76
N LEU A 57 -10.68 -20.54 -0.56
CA LEU A 57 -9.66 -19.73 -1.22
C LEU A 57 -9.79 -18.27 -0.79
N ARG A 58 -8.70 -17.70 -0.30
CA ARG A 58 -8.60 -16.26 -0.01
C ARG A 58 -7.87 -15.54 -1.14
N GLY A 59 -8.31 -14.33 -1.45
CA GLY A 59 -7.71 -13.52 -2.53
C GLY A 59 -6.21 -13.35 -2.36
N ARG A 60 -5.45 -13.65 -3.42
CA ARG A 60 -3.98 -13.70 -3.42
C ARG A 60 -3.28 -12.36 -3.68
N GLY A 61 -4.04 -11.31 -4.04
CA GLY A 61 -3.53 -9.93 -4.19
C GLY A 61 -3.32 -9.16 -2.87
N GLY A 62 -3.09 -9.84 -1.75
CA GLY A 62 -2.76 -9.22 -0.46
C GLY A 62 -3.88 -9.12 0.57
N GLY A 63 -5.07 -8.62 0.20
CA GLY A 63 -6.16 -8.36 1.16
C GLY A 63 -6.86 -9.60 1.74
N GLY A 64 -6.67 -10.79 1.13
CA GLY A 64 -7.19 -12.04 1.68
C GLY A 64 -8.72 -12.15 1.77
N PHE A 65 -9.49 -11.40 0.96
CA PHE A 65 -10.95 -11.53 1.01
C PHE A 65 -11.40 -12.94 0.53
N PRO A 66 -12.38 -13.60 1.16
CA PRO A 66 -12.86 -14.92 0.74
C PRO A 66 -13.40 -14.91 -0.71
N THR A 67 -12.75 -15.67 -1.59
CA THR A 67 -12.99 -15.60 -3.05
C THR A 67 -14.38 -16.13 -3.41
N GLY A 68 -14.80 -17.26 -2.83
CA GLY A 68 -16.14 -17.81 -3.04
C GLY A 68 -17.25 -16.82 -2.66
N GLN A 69 -17.11 -16.15 -1.51
CA GLN A 69 -18.03 -15.09 -1.07
C GLN A 69 -18.03 -13.91 -2.05
N LYS A 70 -16.86 -13.49 -2.56
CA LYS A 70 -16.76 -12.39 -3.54
C LYS A 70 -17.50 -12.73 -4.83
N TRP A 71 -17.33 -13.97 -5.30
CA TRP A 71 -18.00 -14.48 -6.50
C TRP A 71 -19.51 -14.58 -6.27
N ARG A 72 -19.97 -15.04 -5.10
CA ARG A 72 -21.39 -15.06 -4.76
C ARG A 72 -21.99 -13.66 -4.75
N LEU A 73 -21.32 -12.68 -4.14
CA LEU A 73 -21.77 -11.29 -4.13
C LEU A 73 -21.89 -10.72 -5.55
N ALA A 74 -20.90 -10.97 -6.42
CA ALA A 74 -20.96 -10.58 -7.82
C ALA A 74 -22.08 -11.33 -8.60
N PHE A 75 -22.29 -12.60 -8.30
CA PHE A 75 -23.36 -13.40 -8.89
C PHE A 75 -24.76 -12.94 -8.46
N SER A 76 -24.94 -12.55 -7.20
CA SER A 76 -26.22 -12.06 -6.68
C SER A 76 -26.54 -10.61 -7.07
N ALA A 77 -25.58 -9.88 -7.65
CA ALA A 77 -25.82 -8.52 -8.12
C ALA A 77 -26.88 -8.51 -9.24
N LYS A 78 -27.91 -7.66 -9.06
CA LYS A 78 -29.11 -7.63 -9.92
C LYS A 78 -28.88 -7.03 -11.31
N ARG A 79 -27.82 -6.23 -11.49
CA ARG A 79 -27.57 -5.49 -12.73
C ARG A 79 -26.76 -6.34 -13.71
N HIS A 80 -27.07 -6.22 -15.00
CA HIS A 80 -26.39 -6.88 -16.10
C HIS A 80 -26.05 -5.87 -17.21
N PRO A 81 -25.07 -6.16 -18.08
CA PRO A 81 -24.13 -7.29 -18.01
C PRO A 81 -23.15 -7.15 -16.84
N LYS A 82 -22.50 -8.25 -16.47
CA LYS A 82 -21.42 -8.28 -15.46
C LYS A 82 -20.06 -8.24 -16.15
N VAL A 83 -19.05 -7.77 -15.43
CA VAL A 83 -17.68 -7.64 -15.92
C VAL A 83 -16.72 -8.44 -15.04
N VAL A 84 -15.77 -9.13 -15.66
CA VAL A 84 -14.65 -9.79 -14.96
C VAL A 84 -13.37 -9.00 -15.21
N ILE A 85 -12.59 -8.74 -14.16
CA ILE A 85 -11.30 -8.07 -14.27
C ILE A 85 -10.23 -8.93 -13.58
N CYS A 86 -9.20 -9.27 -14.34
CA CYS A 86 -7.94 -9.77 -13.82
C CYS A 86 -7.02 -8.59 -13.54
N ASN A 87 -6.75 -8.35 -12.26
CA ASN A 87 -5.80 -7.36 -11.80
C ASN A 87 -4.39 -7.97 -11.84
N ALA A 88 -3.61 -7.55 -12.84
CA ALA A 88 -2.21 -7.90 -13.06
C ALA A 88 -1.28 -6.67 -12.91
N ASP A 89 -1.69 -5.70 -12.08
CA ASP A 89 -0.89 -4.53 -11.72
C ASP A 89 -0.01 -4.84 -10.50
N GLU A 90 0.91 -5.80 -10.65
CA GLU A 90 1.88 -6.22 -9.63
C GLU A 90 2.98 -5.16 -9.48
N GLY A 91 2.63 -4.02 -8.90
CA GLY A 91 3.51 -2.87 -8.78
C GLY A 91 4.51 -2.94 -7.61
N ASP A 92 4.43 -3.96 -6.75
CA ASP A 92 5.30 -4.10 -5.57
C ASP A 92 6.76 -4.34 -6.01
N PRO A 93 7.72 -3.49 -5.61
CA PRO A 93 9.15 -3.75 -5.75
C PRO A 93 9.54 -5.12 -5.19
N GLY A 94 10.19 -5.93 -6.04
CA GLY A 94 10.62 -7.28 -5.69
C GLY A 94 9.55 -8.36 -5.81
N ALA A 95 8.31 -8.01 -6.14
CA ALA A 95 7.27 -8.97 -6.51
C ALA A 95 7.32 -9.28 -8.01
N PHE A 96 7.19 -10.56 -8.36
CA PHE A 96 7.17 -11.04 -9.75
C PHE A 96 6.35 -12.34 -9.89
N MET A 97 5.47 -12.64 -8.94
CA MET A 97 4.67 -13.88 -8.95
C MET A 97 3.61 -13.83 -10.03
N ASP A 98 2.88 -12.71 -10.12
CA ASP A 98 1.88 -12.51 -11.17
C ASP A 98 2.55 -12.49 -12.53
N ARG A 99 3.70 -11.81 -12.65
CA ARG A 99 4.52 -11.82 -13.87
C ARG A 99 4.85 -13.25 -14.30
N MET A 100 5.38 -14.06 -13.37
CA MET A 100 5.76 -15.44 -13.66
C MET A 100 4.57 -16.30 -14.03
N LEU A 101 3.41 -16.12 -13.40
CA LEU A 101 2.19 -16.84 -13.78
C LEU A 101 1.71 -16.46 -15.18
N LEU A 102 1.79 -15.18 -15.56
CA LEU A 102 1.38 -14.73 -16.90
C LEU A 102 2.39 -15.11 -17.99
N GLU A 103 3.68 -15.17 -17.68
CA GLU A 103 4.72 -15.53 -18.65
C GLU A 103 4.89 -17.05 -18.78
N SER A 104 4.71 -17.81 -17.69
CA SER A 104 5.00 -19.26 -17.65
C SER A 104 3.77 -20.14 -17.64
N TYR A 105 2.63 -19.66 -17.09
CA TYR A 105 1.39 -20.44 -16.99
C TYR A 105 0.15 -19.67 -17.48
N PRO A 106 0.22 -18.94 -18.62
CA PRO A 106 -0.85 -18.07 -19.08
C PRO A 106 -2.18 -18.80 -19.31
N CYS A 107 -2.16 -20.02 -19.87
CA CYS A 107 -3.37 -20.80 -20.12
C CYS A 107 -4.16 -21.11 -18.83
N ARG A 108 -3.47 -21.37 -17.72
CA ARG A 108 -4.09 -21.61 -16.40
C ARG A 108 -4.82 -20.37 -15.88
N VAL A 109 -4.20 -19.20 -16.03
CA VAL A 109 -4.82 -17.92 -15.66
C VAL A 109 -6.02 -17.64 -16.54
N LEU A 110 -5.88 -17.81 -17.86
CA LEU A 110 -6.96 -17.60 -18.84
C LEU A 110 -8.14 -18.54 -18.59
N GLU A 111 -7.89 -19.80 -18.25
CA GLU A 111 -8.94 -20.76 -17.89
C GLU A 111 -9.74 -20.27 -16.67
N GLY A 112 -9.06 -19.78 -15.62
CA GLY A 112 -9.73 -19.20 -14.45
C GLY A 112 -10.60 -17.98 -14.79
N ILE A 113 -10.14 -17.12 -15.70
CA ILE A 113 -10.92 -15.96 -16.18
C ILE A 113 -12.15 -16.41 -16.97
N LEU A 114 -12.01 -17.40 -17.85
CA LEU A 114 -13.13 -17.96 -18.62
C LEU A 114 -14.15 -18.63 -17.71
N ILE A 115 -13.72 -19.36 -16.68
CA ILE A 115 -14.59 -19.95 -15.66
C ILE A 115 -15.41 -18.87 -14.95
N ALA A 116 -14.77 -17.78 -14.52
CA ALA A 116 -15.47 -16.66 -13.91
C ALA A 116 -16.50 -16.04 -14.85
N ALA A 117 -16.14 -15.89 -16.13
CA ALA A 117 -17.05 -15.37 -17.15
C ALA A 117 -18.27 -16.30 -17.37
N CYS A 118 -18.08 -17.63 -17.39
CA CYS A 118 -19.18 -18.60 -17.44
C CYS A 118 -20.11 -18.46 -16.22
N VAL A 119 -19.55 -18.46 -15.00
CA VAL A 119 -20.33 -18.41 -13.74
C VAL A 119 -21.14 -17.11 -13.65
N LEU A 120 -20.55 -15.98 -14.03
CA LEU A 120 -21.20 -14.68 -13.94
C LEU A 120 -22.02 -14.32 -15.19
N GLN A 121 -21.98 -15.13 -16.24
CA GLN A 121 -22.53 -14.81 -17.55
C GLN A 121 -22.03 -13.42 -18.02
N ALA A 122 -20.74 -13.18 -17.83
CA ALA A 122 -20.10 -11.92 -18.15
C ALA A 122 -19.89 -11.81 -19.66
N LYS A 123 -20.19 -10.64 -20.24
CA LYS A 123 -19.93 -10.36 -21.66
C LYS A 123 -18.51 -9.87 -21.91
N HIS A 124 -17.92 -9.24 -20.90
CA HIS A 124 -16.59 -8.64 -20.99
C HIS A 124 -15.71 -9.14 -19.85
N ALA A 125 -14.51 -9.55 -20.22
CA ALA A 125 -13.41 -9.74 -19.30
C ALA A 125 -12.23 -8.84 -19.68
N ILE A 126 -11.50 -8.33 -18.70
CA ILE A 126 -10.37 -7.42 -18.92
C ILE A 126 -9.19 -7.90 -18.08
N ILE A 127 -8.03 -8.06 -18.71
CA ILE A 127 -6.75 -8.20 -18.00
C ILE A 127 -6.15 -6.79 -17.93
N TYR A 128 -6.19 -6.18 -16.75
CA TYR A 128 -5.50 -4.92 -16.48
C TYR A 128 -4.07 -5.26 -16.09
N ILE A 129 -3.12 -4.98 -16.98
CA ILE A 129 -1.71 -5.34 -16.83
C ILE A 129 -0.83 -4.11 -16.89
N ARG A 130 0.17 -4.04 -16.01
CA ARG A 130 1.13 -2.94 -15.98
C ARG A 130 1.97 -2.87 -17.25
N ASP A 131 2.28 -1.66 -17.74
CA ASP A 131 3.00 -1.47 -19.00
C ASP A 131 4.44 -2.01 -18.95
N GLU A 132 5.03 -2.09 -17.76
CA GLU A 132 6.37 -2.64 -17.56
C GLU A 132 6.46 -4.15 -17.85
N TYR A 133 5.32 -4.87 -17.93
CA TYR A 133 5.25 -6.30 -18.23
C TYR A 133 5.10 -6.57 -19.74
N ALA A 134 5.90 -5.89 -20.56
CA ALA A 134 5.83 -5.98 -22.03
C ALA A 134 5.93 -7.43 -22.56
N GLN A 135 6.75 -8.28 -21.93
CA GLN A 135 6.87 -9.69 -22.30
C GLN A 135 5.58 -10.47 -22.02
N ALA A 136 5.02 -10.35 -20.82
CA ALA A 136 3.75 -10.98 -20.46
C ALA A 136 2.61 -10.51 -21.39
N VAL A 137 2.53 -9.21 -21.70
CA VAL A 137 1.56 -8.68 -22.69
C VAL A 137 1.71 -9.38 -24.04
N GLY A 138 2.96 -9.51 -24.54
CA GLY A 138 3.23 -10.18 -25.81
C GLY A 138 2.80 -11.65 -25.84
N ILE A 139 3.10 -12.39 -24.76
CA ILE A 139 2.69 -13.79 -24.59
C ILE A 139 1.17 -13.91 -24.55
N LEU A 140 0.51 -13.13 -23.70
CA LEU A 140 -0.94 -13.12 -23.56
C LEU A 140 -1.64 -12.80 -24.87
N GLN A 141 -1.14 -11.83 -25.64
CA GLN A 141 -1.73 -11.48 -26.95
C GLN A 141 -1.64 -12.65 -27.94
N ARG A 142 -0.48 -13.33 -28.02
CA ARG A 142 -0.30 -14.49 -28.91
C ARG A 142 -1.20 -15.66 -28.50
N ILE A 143 -1.27 -15.96 -27.21
CA ILE A 143 -2.11 -17.05 -26.71
C ILE A 143 -3.58 -16.72 -26.86
N LEU A 144 -4.01 -15.49 -26.59
CA LEU A 144 -5.39 -15.07 -26.76
C LEU A 144 -5.84 -15.22 -28.22
N ASN A 145 -4.99 -14.85 -29.19
CA ASN A 145 -5.28 -15.04 -30.60
C ASN A 145 -5.47 -16.53 -30.96
N LYS A 146 -4.66 -17.43 -30.39
CA LYS A 146 -4.82 -18.89 -30.57
C LYS A 146 -6.09 -19.40 -29.86
N LEU A 147 -6.31 -19.00 -28.61
CA LEU A 147 -7.42 -19.44 -27.77
C LEU A 147 -8.78 -19.05 -28.38
N GLN A 148 -8.87 -17.87 -28.99
CA GLN A 148 -10.06 -17.41 -29.73
C GLN A 148 -10.48 -18.33 -30.89
N GLN A 149 -9.55 -19.14 -31.42
CA GLN A 149 -9.82 -20.12 -32.48
C GLN A 149 -10.26 -21.49 -31.93
N THR A 150 -10.24 -21.67 -30.61
CA THR A 150 -10.65 -22.91 -29.93
C THR A 150 -12.10 -22.83 -29.46
N PRO A 151 -12.78 -23.98 -29.29
CA PRO A 151 -14.14 -23.98 -28.73
C PRO A 151 -14.20 -23.48 -27.28
N PHE A 152 -13.08 -23.50 -26.54
CA PHE A 152 -13.02 -23.09 -25.14
C PHE A 152 -13.36 -21.61 -24.94
N TYR A 153 -12.92 -20.75 -25.87
CA TYR A 153 -13.13 -19.30 -25.76
C TYR A 153 -14.60 -18.90 -25.85
N ARG A 154 -15.45 -19.72 -26.49
CA ARG A 154 -16.88 -19.45 -26.68
C ARG A 154 -17.76 -20.04 -25.58
N LEU A 155 -17.19 -20.80 -24.63
CA LEU A 155 -17.96 -21.38 -23.52
C LEU A 155 -18.67 -20.35 -22.61
N PRO A 156 -18.13 -19.14 -22.37
CA PRO A 156 -18.88 -18.10 -21.64
C PRO A 156 -20.08 -17.52 -22.40
N GLY A 157 -20.09 -17.62 -23.73
CA GLY A 157 -21.11 -17.06 -24.61
C GLY A 157 -20.55 -16.60 -25.96
N GLU A 158 -21.40 -16.57 -27.00
CA GLU A 158 -20.99 -16.18 -28.36
C GLU A 158 -20.50 -14.74 -28.45
N ASP A 159 -21.09 -13.83 -27.68
CA ASP A 159 -20.76 -12.40 -27.62
C ASP A 159 -19.65 -12.05 -26.61
N PHE A 160 -19.04 -13.06 -25.97
CA PHE A 160 -17.97 -12.85 -24.99
C PHE A 160 -16.71 -12.24 -25.61
N GLN A 161 -16.15 -11.25 -24.91
CA GLN A 161 -14.90 -10.59 -25.28
C GLN A 161 -13.94 -10.49 -24.10
N LEU A 162 -12.69 -10.91 -24.32
CA LEU A 162 -11.57 -10.73 -23.40
C LEU A 162 -10.60 -9.70 -23.97
N HIS A 163 -10.32 -8.65 -23.20
CA HIS A 163 -9.44 -7.54 -23.58
C HIS A 163 -8.19 -7.49 -22.69
N ILE A 164 -7.08 -7.06 -23.26
CA ILE A 164 -5.86 -6.71 -22.51
C ILE A 164 -5.80 -5.18 -22.45
N PHE A 165 -5.77 -4.62 -21.25
CA PHE A 165 -5.63 -3.19 -21.02
C PHE A 165 -4.29 -2.92 -20.35
N LYS A 166 -3.46 -2.07 -20.96
CA LYS A 166 -2.17 -1.69 -20.40
C LYS A 166 -2.33 -0.48 -19.49
N GLY A 167 -1.93 -0.61 -18.23
CA GLY A 167 -1.87 0.48 -17.27
C GLY A 167 -0.82 1.54 -17.65
N ALA A 168 -0.72 2.61 -16.88
CA ALA A 168 0.20 3.73 -17.14
C ALA A 168 1.33 3.84 -16.08
N GLY A 169 1.75 2.71 -15.51
CA GLY A 169 2.87 2.63 -14.55
C GLY A 169 2.59 3.31 -13.21
N ALA A 170 1.35 3.23 -12.69
CA ALA A 170 0.96 3.85 -11.44
C ALA A 170 0.65 2.79 -10.38
N PHE A 171 1.47 2.67 -9.34
CA PHE A 171 1.31 1.63 -8.29
C PHE A 171 -0.07 1.66 -7.63
N VAL A 172 -0.63 2.86 -7.42
CA VAL A 172 -1.96 3.04 -6.84
C VAL A 172 -3.08 2.40 -7.68
N CYS A 173 -2.89 2.22 -8.99
CA CYS A 173 -3.88 1.58 -9.87
C CYS A 173 -4.02 0.08 -9.61
N GLY A 174 -3.15 -0.54 -8.82
CA GLY A 174 -3.33 -1.89 -8.31
C GLY A 174 -4.44 -1.97 -7.26
N GLU A 175 -4.85 -0.84 -6.66
CA GLU A 175 -6.02 -0.78 -5.79
C GLU A 175 -7.31 -0.93 -6.61
N GLU A 176 -8.22 -1.80 -6.18
CA GLU A 176 -9.38 -2.23 -6.97
C GLU A 176 -10.22 -1.08 -7.54
N THR A 177 -10.43 0.01 -6.80
CA THR A 177 -11.26 1.13 -7.25
C THR A 177 -10.47 2.15 -8.08
N ALA A 178 -9.19 2.35 -7.80
CA ALA A 178 -8.31 3.15 -8.66
C ALA A 178 -8.12 2.50 -10.03
N LEU A 179 -8.03 1.17 -10.08
CA LEU A 179 -8.02 0.37 -11.31
C LEU A 179 -9.24 0.70 -12.18
N LEU A 180 -10.43 0.74 -11.57
CA LEU A 180 -11.67 1.08 -12.27
C LEU A 180 -11.62 2.50 -12.85
N GLU A 181 -11.13 3.49 -12.11
CA GLU A 181 -10.98 4.85 -12.64
C GLU A 181 -10.02 4.88 -13.83
N SER A 182 -8.88 4.18 -13.73
CA SER A 182 -7.91 4.08 -14.81
C SER A 182 -8.51 3.47 -16.08
N LEU A 183 -9.34 2.43 -15.95
CA LEU A 183 -10.05 1.81 -17.08
C LEU A 183 -11.07 2.75 -17.74
N GLN A 184 -11.60 3.71 -16.99
CA GLN A 184 -12.55 4.73 -17.48
C GLN A 184 -11.83 5.95 -18.07
N GLY A 185 -10.51 5.90 -18.23
CA GLY A 185 -9.70 7.04 -18.70
C GLY A 185 -9.55 8.16 -17.67
N GLN A 186 -9.98 7.93 -16.42
CA GLN A 186 -9.86 8.87 -15.33
C GLN A 186 -8.54 8.66 -14.58
N ARG A 187 -8.16 9.65 -13.77
CA ARG A 187 -7.02 9.49 -12.85
C ARG A 187 -7.31 8.37 -11.85
N GLY A 188 -6.34 7.48 -11.61
CA GLY A 188 -6.42 6.36 -10.65
C GLY A 188 -6.49 6.81 -9.19
N ILE A 189 -7.59 7.48 -8.81
CA ILE A 189 -7.86 7.95 -7.46
C ILE A 189 -8.87 6.99 -6.83
N PRO A 190 -8.51 6.28 -5.74
CA PRO A 190 -9.43 5.34 -5.11
C PRO A 190 -10.77 5.97 -4.71
N ARG A 191 -11.84 5.21 -4.93
CA ARG A 191 -13.19 5.48 -4.44
C ARG A 191 -13.33 4.97 -3.01
N ARG A 192 -14.09 5.69 -2.18
CA ARG A 192 -14.45 5.15 -0.86
C ARG A 192 -15.51 4.07 -1.06
N ARG A 193 -15.45 3.03 -0.23
CA ARG A 193 -16.45 1.95 -0.19
C ARG A 193 -17.36 2.17 1.02
N PRO A 194 -18.67 1.90 0.93
CA PRO A 194 -19.46 1.53 -0.27
C PRO A 194 -19.66 2.69 -1.29
N PRO A 195 -20.07 2.38 -2.55
CA PRO A 195 -20.39 1.05 -3.08
C PRO A 195 -19.15 0.20 -3.36
N PHE A 196 -19.29 -1.12 -3.29
CA PHE A 196 -18.23 -2.08 -3.61
C PHE A 196 -18.24 -2.43 -5.11
N PRO A 197 -17.09 -2.75 -5.73
CA PRO A 197 -17.02 -3.09 -7.17
C PRO A 197 -17.96 -4.21 -7.60
N VAL A 198 -18.17 -5.21 -6.73
CA VAL A 198 -19.08 -6.34 -6.98
C VAL A 198 -20.55 -5.92 -7.14
N SER A 199 -20.92 -4.74 -6.65
CA SER A 199 -22.25 -4.14 -6.80
C SER A 199 -22.26 -3.06 -7.87
N GLU A 200 -21.28 -2.14 -7.82
CA GLU A 200 -21.16 -1.00 -8.72
C GLU A 200 -19.66 -0.74 -8.99
N GLY A 201 -19.16 -1.29 -10.10
CA GLY A 201 -17.76 -1.21 -10.51
C GLY A 201 -17.56 -0.42 -11.80
N LEU A 202 -17.04 -1.08 -12.84
CA LEU A 202 -16.72 -0.47 -14.12
C LEU A 202 -17.99 0.06 -14.80
N HIS A 203 -18.04 1.36 -15.11
CA HIS A 203 -19.22 2.04 -15.67
C HIS A 203 -20.52 1.79 -14.87
N GLY A 204 -20.39 1.57 -13.55
CA GLY A 204 -21.50 1.28 -12.65
C GLY A 204 -22.07 -0.14 -12.77
N LEU A 205 -21.42 -1.04 -13.51
CA LEU A 205 -21.81 -2.44 -13.65
C LEU A 205 -21.20 -3.31 -12.55
N PRO A 206 -21.86 -4.40 -12.11
CA PRO A 206 -21.26 -5.36 -11.20
C PRO A 206 -19.98 -5.95 -11.78
N THR A 207 -18.88 -5.77 -11.05
CA THR A 207 -17.55 -6.09 -11.53
C THR A 207 -16.83 -7.00 -10.53
N LEU A 208 -16.49 -8.21 -10.97
CA LEU A 208 -15.64 -9.12 -10.22
C LEU A 208 -14.17 -8.81 -10.54
N ILE A 209 -13.42 -8.35 -9.55
CA ILE A 209 -11.99 -8.08 -9.66
C ILE A 209 -11.23 -9.13 -8.85
N ASN A 210 -10.35 -9.92 -9.46
CA ASN A 210 -9.44 -10.82 -8.76
C ASN A 210 -8.01 -10.70 -9.30
N ASN A 211 -7.04 -11.05 -8.46
CA ASN A 211 -5.62 -11.07 -8.82
C ASN A 211 -5.29 -12.32 -9.67
N VAL A 212 -4.20 -12.27 -10.44
CA VAL A 212 -3.70 -13.34 -11.32
C VAL A 212 -3.62 -14.70 -10.61
N GLU A 213 -2.92 -14.79 -9.48
CA GLU A 213 -2.77 -16.04 -8.73
C GLU A 213 -4.11 -16.56 -8.22
N THR A 214 -5.05 -15.67 -7.91
CA THR A 214 -6.41 -16.07 -7.52
C THR A 214 -7.10 -16.79 -8.67
N PHE A 215 -7.02 -16.27 -9.90
CA PHE A 215 -7.55 -16.93 -11.08
C PHE A 215 -6.82 -18.25 -11.39
N ALA A 216 -5.51 -18.31 -11.22
CA ALA A 216 -4.74 -19.53 -11.42
C ALA A 216 -5.13 -20.67 -10.46
N CYS A 217 -5.63 -20.35 -9.26
CA CYS A 217 -6.15 -21.35 -8.31
C CYS A 217 -7.49 -21.96 -8.75
N ILE A 218 -8.30 -21.23 -9.54
CA ILE A 218 -9.69 -21.62 -9.83
C ILE A 218 -9.79 -22.94 -10.59
N PRO A 219 -9.05 -23.18 -11.71
CA PRO A 219 -9.11 -24.46 -12.40
C PRO A 219 -8.73 -25.64 -11.50
N ILE A 220 -7.71 -25.48 -10.66
CA ILE A 220 -7.21 -26.53 -9.76
C ILE A 220 -8.31 -26.92 -8.76
N ILE A 221 -8.97 -25.94 -8.15
CA ILE A 221 -10.08 -26.19 -7.21
C ILE A 221 -11.23 -26.94 -7.90
N LEU A 222 -11.51 -26.63 -9.16
CA LEU A 222 -12.68 -27.17 -9.86
C LEU A 222 -12.41 -28.51 -10.55
N GLN A 223 -11.16 -28.95 -10.63
CA GLN A 223 -10.80 -30.28 -11.12
C GLN A 223 -11.29 -31.39 -10.17
N ASP A 224 -11.19 -31.18 -8.86
CA ASP A 224 -11.48 -32.21 -7.84
C ASP A 224 -12.37 -31.71 -6.69
N ASP A 225 -13.15 -30.66 -6.95
CA ASP A 225 -14.02 -30.00 -5.95
C ASP A 225 -13.27 -29.51 -4.71
N GLY A 226 -11.99 -29.17 -4.90
CA GLY A 226 -11.10 -28.52 -3.94
C GLY A 226 -10.48 -29.50 -2.95
N GLU A 227 -10.56 -30.81 -3.17
CA GLU A 227 -9.99 -31.82 -2.28
C GLU A 227 -8.47 -31.64 -2.11
N LEU A 228 -7.72 -31.63 -3.22
CA LEU A 228 -6.29 -31.37 -3.23
C LEU A 228 -5.97 -29.98 -2.69
N PHE A 229 -6.73 -28.95 -3.10
CA PHE A 229 -6.49 -27.58 -2.66
C PHE A 229 -6.64 -27.42 -1.13
N ARG A 230 -7.67 -28.04 -0.54
CA ARG A 230 -7.92 -28.00 0.91
C ARG A 230 -6.96 -28.86 1.74
N SER A 231 -6.26 -29.80 1.11
CA SER A 231 -5.21 -30.59 1.77
C SER A 231 -4.02 -29.73 2.21
N TYR A 232 -3.87 -28.53 1.62
CA TYR A 232 -2.88 -27.52 2.00
C TYR A 232 -3.50 -26.36 2.76
N GLY A 233 -2.68 -25.65 3.54
CA GLY A 233 -3.07 -24.45 4.27
C GLY A 233 -3.44 -24.72 5.73
N THR A 234 -4.00 -23.71 6.38
CA THR A 234 -4.47 -23.76 7.78
C THR A 234 -5.96 -24.10 7.86
N ALA A 235 -6.54 -24.08 9.07
CA ALA A 235 -7.99 -24.23 9.23
C ALA A 235 -8.78 -23.03 8.65
N SER A 236 -8.22 -21.81 8.71
CA SER A 236 -8.87 -20.58 8.27
C SER A 236 -8.52 -20.15 6.84
N SER A 237 -7.39 -20.63 6.30
CA SER A 237 -6.87 -20.21 4.99
C SER A 237 -6.26 -21.40 4.24
N LYS A 238 -6.96 -21.88 3.20
CA LYS A 238 -6.58 -23.07 2.43
C LYS A 238 -5.66 -22.77 1.24
N GLY A 239 -4.99 -23.82 0.78
CA GLY A 239 -4.14 -23.83 -0.40
C GLY A 239 -2.71 -23.35 -0.18
N THR A 240 -2.07 -22.99 -1.28
CA THR A 240 -0.70 -22.51 -1.34
C THR A 240 -0.65 -21.01 -1.64
N LYS A 241 0.54 -20.42 -1.47
CA LYS A 241 0.89 -19.06 -1.88
C LYS A 241 2.24 -19.09 -2.58
N ALA A 242 2.33 -18.44 -3.74
CA ALA A 242 3.60 -18.16 -4.40
C ALA A 242 4.29 -16.97 -3.71
N PHE A 243 5.59 -17.07 -3.43
CA PHE A 243 6.41 -15.97 -2.94
C PHE A 243 7.58 -15.69 -3.87
N ALA A 244 7.86 -14.41 -4.07
CA ALA A 244 9.12 -13.94 -4.62
C ALA A 244 10.13 -13.80 -3.48
N LEU A 245 10.98 -14.80 -3.29
CA LEU A 245 12.04 -14.82 -2.29
C LEU A 245 13.25 -14.06 -2.82
N ALA A 246 13.54 -12.91 -2.21
CA ALA A 246 14.59 -11.99 -2.64
C ALA A 246 15.40 -11.45 -1.46
N GLY A 247 16.32 -10.53 -1.73
CA GLY A 247 17.21 -9.94 -0.72
C GLY A 247 18.48 -10.76 -0.53
N LYS A 248 19.01 -10.75 0.69
CA LYS A 248 20.32 -11.33 1.02
C LYS A 248 20.21 -12.79 1.43
N VAL A 249 19.68 -13.59 0.51
CA VAL A 249 19.39 -15.02 0.67
C VAL A 249 20.23 -15.82 -0.32
N ARG A 250 20.68 -17.02 0.05
CA ARG A 250 21.55 -17.83 -0.84
C ARG A 250 20.82 -18.33 -2.08
N GLN A 251 19.56 -18.69 -1.93
CA GLN A 251 18.73 -19.28 -2.97
C GLN A 251 17.44 -18.45 -3.11
N GLY A 252 17.53 -17.34 -3.84
CA GLY A 252 16.36 -16.53 -4.20
C GLY A 252 15.62 -17.09 -5.42
N GLY A 253 14.39 -16.63 -5.64
CA GLY A 253 13.57 -17.03 -6.77
C GLY A 253 12.08 -17.07 -6.45
N LEU A 254 11.30 -17.71 -7.34
CA LEU A 254 9.89 -18.01 -7.07
C LEU A 254 9.80 -19.32 -6.29
N ILE A 255 9.13 -19.29 -5.14
CA ILE A 255 8.78 -20.49 -4.39
C ILE A 255 7.26 -20.56 -4.25
N GLU A 256 6.70 -21.76 -4.21
CA GLU A 256 5.30 -21.98 -3.85
C GLU A 256 5.28 -22.80 -2.56
N VAL A 257 4.56 -22.33 -1.56
CA VAL A 257 4.52 -22.94 -0.23
C VAL A 257 3.08 -23.06 0.29
N PRO A 258 2.78 -24.07 1.12
CA PRO A 258 1.50 -24.14 1.83
C PRO A 258 1.31 -22.91 2.73
N ILE A 259 0.09 -22.37 2.79
CA ILE A 259 -0.23 -21.33 3.78
C ILE A 259 -0.06 -21.90 5.20
N GLY A 260 0.50 -21.11 6.11
CA GLY A 260 0.80 -21.52 7.47
C GLY A 260 2.18 -22.14 7.66
N ILE A 261 2.97 -22.32 6.60
CA ILE A 261 4.39 -22.66 6.73
C ILE A 261 5.11 -21.59 7.56
N SER A 262 6.13 -21.98 8.34
CA SER A 262 6.87 -20.99 9.13
C SER A 262 7.83 -20.14 8.27
N ILE A 263 8.13 -18.92 8.74
CA ILE A 263 9.13 -18.05 8.10
C ILE A 263 10.51 -18.73 8.10
N ALA A 264 10.87 -19.41 9.20
CA ALA A 264 12.11 -20.17 9.31
C ALA A 264 12.24 -21.19 8.18
N GLU A 265 11.18 -21.93 7.89
CA GLU A 265 11.21 -22.91 6.80
C GLU A 265 11.41 -22.25 5.44
N ILE A 266 10.71 -21.14 5.15
CA ILE A 266 10.91 -20.40 3.91
C ILE A 266 12.36 -19.92 3.79
N VAL A 267 12.90 -19.26 4.81
CA VAL A 267 14.22 -18.63 4.71
C VAL A 267 15.36 -19.64 4.79
N GLU A 268 15.28 -20.60 5.71
CA GLU A 268 16.37 -21.53 6.00
C GLU A 268 16.32 -22.77 5.11
N LYS A 269 15.13 -23.36 4.87
CA LYS A 269 14.99 -24.57 4.04
C LYS A 269 14.90 -24.25 2.55
N TYR A 270 14.06 -23.28 2.14
CA TYR A 270 13.95 -22.91 0.71
C TYR A 270 15.03 -21.91 0.30
N GLY A 271 15.32 -20.93 1.14
CA GLY A 271 16.32 -19.89 0.85
C GLY A 271 17.77 -20.27 1.13
N GLY A 272 18.02 -21.33 1.90
CA GLY A 272 19.36 -21.72 2.34
C GLY A 272 19.99 -20.74 3.34
N GLY A 273 19.20 -19.87 3.97
CA GLY A 273 19.62 -18.84 4.92
C GLY A 273 20.26 -17.61 4.27
N ALA A 274 20.92 -16.80 5.11
CA ALA A 274 21.64 -15.61 4.66
C ALA A 274 22.84 -15.96 3.75
N GLU A 275 23.25 -15.00 2.92
CA GLU A 275 24.51 -15.07 2.15
C GLU A 275 25.69 -15.59 2.98
N ALA A 276 26.67 -16.22 2.31
CA ALA A 276 27.79 -16.85 3.00
C ALA A 276 28.56 -15.86 3.90
N GLY A 277 28.74 -16.22 5.17
CA GLY A 277 29.42 -15.39 6.18
C GLY A 277 28.54 -14.36 6.88
N HIS A 278 27.23 -14.32 6.58
CA HIS A 278 26.27 -13.38 7.15
C HIS A 278 25.16 -14.08 7.94
N THR A 279 24.44 -13.31 8.74
CA THR A 279 23.38 -13.76 9.65
C THR A 279 22.06 -13.08 9.35
N VAL A 280 20.98 -13.86 9.24
CA VAL A 280 19.66 -13.29 9.00
C VAL A 280 19.26 -12.41 10.20
N LYS A 281 18.79 -11.20 9.90
CA LYS A 281 18.34 -10.21 10.89
C LYS A 281 16.82 -10.14 10.95
N ALA A 282 16.18 -10.11 9.78
CA ALA A 282 14.74 -9.96 9.63
C ALA A 282 14.29 -10.42 8.23
N VAL A 283 12.98 -10.52 8.05
CA VAL A 283 12.35 -10.53 6.73
C VAL A 283 11.42 -9.34 6.61
N MET A 284 11.29 -8.82 5.39
CA MET A 284 10.18 -7.96 5.02
C MET A 284 9.16 -8.79 4.24
N ILE A 285 7.89 -8.73 4.65
CA ILE A 285 6.80 -9.44 3.99
C ILE A 285 5.70 -8.45 3.63
N GLY A 286 5.23 -8.52 2.38
CA GLY A 286 4.12 -7.72 1.87
C GLY A 286 4.51 -6.50 1.04
N GLY A 287 5.74 -6.47 0.50
CA GLY A 287 6.23 -5.37 -0.33
C GLY A 287 6.45 -4.07 0.45
N PRO A 288 6.43 -2.89 -0.21
CA PRO A 288 6.62 -1.58 0.45
C PRO A 288 5.55 -1.26 1.49
N SER A 289 4.33 -1.77 1.29
CA SER A 289 3.21 -1.68 2.22
C SER A 289 3.28 -2.72 3.36
N GLY A 290 4.28 -3.59 3.31
CA GLY A 290 4.54 -4.64 4.27
C GLY A 290 5.09 -4.15 5.59
N GLY A 291 5.50 -5.10 6.42
CA GLY A 291 6.21 -4.87 7.67
C GLY A 291 7.46 -5.74 7.75
N CYS A 292 8.33 -5.43 8.71
CA CYS A 292 9.47 -6.28 9.03
C CYS A 292 9.15 -7.22 10.19
N ILE A 293 9.58 -8.48 10.08
CA ILE A 293 9.50 -9.47 11.14
C ILE A 293 10.94 -9.85 11.52
N PRO A 294 11.34 -9.68 12.80
CA PRO A 294 12.70 -9.98 13.26
C PRO A 294 12.95 -11.50 13.32
N TYR A 295 14.22 -11.91 13.24
CA TYR A 295 14.63 -13.32 13.26
C TYR A 295 14.03 -14.12 14.43
N ARG A 296 13.93 -13.51 15.62
CA ARG A 296 13.34 -14.13 16.82
C ARG A 296 11.88 -14.59 16.65
N ASN A 297 11.16 -14.05 15.67
CA ASN A 297 9.78 -14.38 15.36
C ASN A 297 9.65 -15.34 14.15
N PHE A 298 10.73 -15.99 13.68
CA PHE A 298 10.67 -16.83 12.48
C PHE A 298 9.89 -18.14 12.65
N SER A 299 9.57 -18.53 13.88
CA SER A 299 8.65 -19.63 14.15
C SER A 299 7.19 -19.31 13.79
N LEU A 300 6.86 -18.04 13.52
CA LEU A 300 5.52 -17.63 13.17
C LEU A 300 5.05 -18.27 11.85
N PRO A 301 3.81 -18.78 11.80
CA PRO A 301 3.21 -19.24 10.56
C PRO A 301 2.93 -18.06 9.62
N VAL A 302 3.12 -18.32 8.33
CA VAL A 302 2.83 -17.36 7.26
C VAL A 302 1.37 -17.53 6.81
N ASP A 303 0.48 -16.82 7.50
CA ASP A 303 -0.94 -16.69 7.18
C ASP A 303 -1.40 -15.23 7.35
N TYR A 304 -2.62 -14.90 6.87
CA TYR A 304 -3.09 -13.51 6.83
C TYR A 304 -3.25 -12.90 8.22
N GLU A 305 -3.82 -13.64 9.17
CA GLU A 305 -4.13 -13.17 10.52
C GLU A 305 -2.83 -12.95 11.32
N THR A 306 -1.94 -13.94 11.33
CA THR A 306 -0.68 -13.92 12.09
C THR A 306 0.22 -12.78 11.61
N LEU A 307 0.36 -12.59 10.30
CA LEU A 307 1.17 -11.49 9.76
C LEU A 307 0.63 -10.12 10.15
N GLN A 308 -0.69 -9.93 10.07
CA GLN A 308 -1.34 -8.66 10.41
C GLN A 308 -1.16 -8.31 11.88
N GLN A 309 -1.24 -9.30 12.78
CA GLN A 309 -1.00 -9.12 14.22
C GLN A 309 0.43 -8.66 14.53
N HIS A 310 1.41 -8.97 13.68
CA HIS A 310 2.81 -8.59 13.85
C HIS A 310 3.20 -7.37 13.00
N GLY A 311 2.22 -6.61 12.51
CA GLY A 311 2.47 -5.38 11.74
C GLY A 311 2.98 -5.61 10.32
N ALA A 312 2.94 -6.85 9.82
CA ALA A 312 3.22 -7.22 8.44
C ALA A 312 1.92 -7.53 7.69
N MET A 313 2.02 -7.96 6.44
CA MET A 313 0.88 -8.45 5.67
C MET A 313 1.35 -9.43 4.59
N MET A 314 0.44 -10.27 4.10
CA MET A 314 0.75 -11.19 3.00
C MET A 314 1.19 -10.43 1.73
N GLY A 315 0.48 -9.34 1.41
CA GLY A 315 0.70 -8.54 0.21
C GLY A 315 0.63 -9.37 -1.08
N SER A 316 1.30 -8.92 -2.13
CA SER A 316 1.44 -9.68 -3.38
C SER A 316 2.22 -10.99 -3.19
N GLY A 317 3.02 -11.13 -2.12
CA GLY A 317 3.89 -12.27 -1.84
C GLY A 317 5.39 -11.99 -2.05
N GLY A 318 5.81 -10.72 -2.12
CA GLY A 318 7.23 -10.39 -1.99
C GLY A 318 7.75 -10.68 -0.57
N LEU A 319 8.83 -11.45 -0.46
CA LEU A 319 9.54 -11.75 0.79
C LEU A 319 11.02 -11.42 0.64
N VAL A 320 11.47 -10.38 1.33
CA VAL A 320 12.86 -9.89 1.24
C VAL A 320 13.60 -10.24 2.51
N VAL A 321 14.64 -11.07 2.39
CA VAL A 321 15.53 -11.44 3.51
C VAL A 321 16.55 -10.34 3.75
N LEU A 322 16.65 -9.91 5.01
CA LEU A 322 17.56 -8.88 5.49
C LEU A 322 18.60 -9.50 6.44
N ASP A 323 19.82 -8.98 6.43
CA ASP A 323 20.91 -9.45 7.30
C ASP A 323 21.45 -8.32 8.20
N GLU A 324 22.47 -8.63 9.01
CA GLU A 324 23.06 -7.68 9.96
C GLU A 324 23.65 -6.41 9.33
N ARG A 325 23.80 -6.38 8.00
CA ARG A 325 24.33 -5.24 7.24
C ARG A 325 23.21 -4.28 6.80
N ASP A 326 21.94 -4.59 6.99
CA ASP A 326 20.82 -3.71 6.63
C ASP A 326 20.44 -2.76 7.77
N CYS A 327 20.23 -1.48 7.45
CA CYS A 327 19.72 -0.47 8.38
C CYS A 327 18.20 -0.40 8.25
N LEU A 328 17.45 -0.65 9.33
CA LEU A 328 15.99 -0.61 9.22
C LEU A 328 15.44 0.81 9.11
N VAL A 329 16.13 1.82 9.67
CA VAL A 329 15.73 3.23 9.53
C VAL A 329 15.87 3.70 8.08
N ASP A 330 16.98 3.36 7.43
CA ASP A 330 17.22 3.65 6.00
C ASP A 330 16.22 2.92 5.10
N LEU A 331 15.96 1.64 5.39
CA LEU A 331 15.00 0.85 4.64
C LEU A 331 13.57 1.37 4.80
N SER A 332 13.17 1.77 6.02
CA SER A 332 11.91 2.46 6.28
C SER A 332 11.80 3.73 5.43
N LEU A 333 12.85 4.55 5.38
CA LEU A 333 12.87 5.76 4.55
C LEU A 333 12.78 5.45 3.05
N TYR A 334 13.47 4.41 2.57
CA TYR A 334 13.43 3.99 1.17
C TYR A 334 12.01 3.63 0.70
N PHE A 335 11.32 2.76 1.42
CA PHE A 335 9.95 2.37 1.06
C PHE A 335 8.95 3.50 1.26
N LEU A 336 9.14 4.31 2.31
CA LEU A 336 8.28 5.45 2.54
C LEU A 336 8.39 6.49 1.41
N ARG A 337 9.58 6.71 0.84
CA ARG A 337 9.76 7.57 -0.35
C ARG A 337 9.00 7.02 -1.56
N PHE A 338 9.10 5.72 -1.84
CA PHE A 338 8.33 5.08 -2.91
C PHE A 338 6.82 5.29 -2.72
N LEU A 339 6.30 4.97 -1.55
CA LEU A 339 4.87 5.12 -1.23
C LEU A 339 4.40 6.57 -1.22
N LYS A 340 5.27 7.49 -0.80
CA LYS A 340 5.05 8.93 -0.89
C LYS A 340 4.86 9.34 -2.34
N ASP A 341 5.70 8.90 -3.25
CA ASP A 341 5.63 9.26 -4.67
C ASP A 341 4.42 8.62 -5.37
N GLU A 342 4.02 7.42 -4.94
CA GLU A 342 2.84 6.70 -5.44
C GLU A 342 1.50 7.18 -4.85
N SER A 343 1.52 8.10 -3.89
CA SER A 343 0.31 8.68 -3.32
C SER A 343 -0.52 9.42 -4.38
N CYS A 344 -1.81 9.07 -4.51
CA CYS A 344 -2.72 9.77 -5.44
C CYS A 344 -2.95 11.25 -5.10
N GLY A 345 -2.58 11.69 -3.88
CA GLY A 345 -2.68 13.08 -3.42
C GLY A 345 -4.04 13.50 -2.85
N LYS A 346 -5.02 12.58 -2.74
CA LYS A 346 -6.39 12.91 -2.31
C LYS A 346 -6.49 13.29 -0.82
N CYS A 347 -6.11 12.40 0.09
CA CYS A 347 -6.31 12.61 1.52
C CYS A 347 -5.10 13.28 2.18
N VAL A 348 -5.35 14.23 3.09
CA VAL A 348 -4.30 15.03 3.73
C VAL A 348 -3.26 14.17 4.46
N PHE A 349 -3.68 13.14 5.18
CA PHE A 349 -2.75 12.28 5.93
C PHE A 349 -1.82 11.48 5.02
N CYS A 350 -2.30 10.97 3.89
CA CYS A 350 -1.42 10.31 2.93
C CYS A 350 -0.55 11.34 2.18
N ARG A 351 -1.15 12.42 1.66
CA ARG A 351 -0.43 13.40 0.83
C ARG A 351 0.64 14.17 1.61
N GLU A 352 0.25 14.77 2.74
CA GLU A 352 1.13 15.63 3.54
C GLU A 352 1.80 14.88 4.70
N GLY A 353 1.12 13.87 5.25
CA GLY A 353 1.67 13.09 6.36
C GLY A 353 2.87 12.24 5.92
N LEU A 354 2.80 11.56 4.76
CA LEU A 354 3.95 10.80 4.24
C LEU A 354 5.15 11.71 3.94
N GLN A 355 4.89 12.94 3.47
CA GLN A 355 5.92 13.97 3.28
C GLN A 355 6.60 14.35 4.59
N ARG A 356 5.82 14.61 5.65
CA ARG A 356 6.37 14.92 6.98
C ARG A 356 7.14 13.73 7.54
N LEU A 357 6.58 12.53 7.46
CA LEU A 357 7.21 11.33 7.99
C LEU A 357 8.52 11.01 7.26
N CYS A 358 8.58 11.18 5.94
CA CYS A 358 9.83 11.11 5.18
C CYS A 358 10.86 12.12 5.69
N ALA A 359 10.48 13.39 5.85
CA ALA A 359 11.39 14.43 6.33
C ALA A 359 11.95 14.14 7.73
N LEU A 360 11.14 13.55 8.62
CA LEU A 360 11.56 13.13 9.96
C LEU A 360 12.59 11.98 9.90
N LEU A 361 12.36 10.99 9.05
CA LEU A 361 13.33 9.90 8.83
C LEU A 361 14.60 10.39 8.10
N GLU A 362 14.49 11.39 7.24
CA GLU A 362 15.65 12.04 6.61
C GLU A 362 16.51 12.78 7.64
N GLU A 363 15.90 13.45 8.63
CA GLU A 363 16.62 14.03 9.77
C GLU A 363 17.39 12.94 10.54
N LEU A 364 16.72 11.83 10.88
CA LEU A 364 17.32 10.68 11.55
C LEU A 364 18.41 9.97 10.76
N THR A 365 18.42 10.03 9.43
CA THR A 365 19.42 9.33 8.61
C THR A 365 20.57 10.23 8.18
N ARG A 366 20.44 11.56 8.30
CA ARG A 366 21.46 12.53 7.89
C ARG A 366 22.19 13.20 9.04
N ALA A 367 21.50 13.53 10.12
CA ALA A 367 22.07 14.35 11.18
C ALA A 367 21.86 13.79 12.59
N GLY A 368 20.90 12.87 12.75
CA GLY A 368 20.33 12.58 14.06
C GLY A 368 19.58 13.80 14.61
N SER A 369 19.14 13.74 15.86
CA SER A 369 18.46 14.86 16.51
C SER A 369 18.66 14.83 18.01
N LYS A 370 18.85 16.02 18.61
CA LYS A 370 18.95 16.14 20.08
C LYS A 370 17.59 16.16 20.78
N ALA A 371 16.51 16.11 20.01
CA ALA A 371 15.13 16.14 20.49
C ALA A 371 14.63 14.71 20.75
N PRO A 372 14.58 14.22 22.02
CA PRO A 372 14.08 12.88 22.33
C PRO A 372 12.61 12.67 21.89
N GLU A 373 11.82 13.74 21.81
CA GLU A 373 10.45 13.74 21.33
C GLU A 373 10.30 13.39 19.84
N LEU A 374 11.38 13.42 19.05
CA LEU A 374 11.34 13.14 17.61
C LEU A 374 10.79 11.74 17.32
N LEU A 375 11.21 10.73 18.10
CA LEU A 375 10.71 9.36 17.91
C LEU A 375 9.22 9.24 18.28
N ILE A 376 8.75 10.04 19.24
CA ILE A 376 7.32 10.09 19.60
C ILE A 376 6.53 10.75 18.45
N GLU A 377 7.06 11.82 17.85
CA GLU A 377 6.45 12.48 16.68
C GLU A 377 6.35 11.50 15.50
N ILE A 378 7.41 10.75 15.21
CA ILE A 378 7.43 9.74 14.13
C ILE A 378 6.37 8.66 14.36
N ASP A 379 6.33 8.03 15.55
CA ASP A 379 5.36 6.98 15.86
C ASP A 379 3.92 7.51 15.81
N THR A 380 3.67 8.67 16.43
CA THR A 380 2.34 9.29 16.46
C THR A 380 1.85 9.63 15.06
N LEU A 381 2.69 10.28 14.25
CA LEU A 381 2.34 10.63 12.88
C LEU A 381 2.12 9.38 12.02
N ALA A 382 2.97 8.36 12.14
CA ALA A 382 2.82 7.10 11.43
C ALA A 382 1.48 6.42 11.76
N ARG A 383 1.06 6.40 13.02
CA ARG A 383 -0.27 5.90 13.43
C ARG A 383 -1.42 6.74 12.89
N HIS A 384 -1.31 8.07 12.95
CA HIS A 384 -2.33 8.96 12.39
C HIS A 384 -2.45 8.82 10.86
N ILE A 385 -1.34 8.60 10.14
CA ILE A 385 -1.37 8.30 8.71
C ILE A 385 -2.13 6.99 8.46
N LYS A 386 -1.79 5.95 9.21
CA LYS A 386 -2.45 4.63 9.13
C LYS A 386 -3.95 4.73 9.34
N GLN A 387 -4.39 5.54 10.30
CA GLN A 387 -5.81 5.70 10.65
C GLN A 387 -6.53 6.73 9.75
N GLY A 388 -5.80 7.71 9.21
CA GLY A 388 -6.35 8.83 8.43
C GLY A 388 -6.29 8.64 6.92
N ALA A 389 -5.64 7.60 6.40
CA ALA A 389 -5.66 7.34 4.97
C ALA A 389 -6.98 6.69 4.52
N LEU A 390 -7.49 7.13 3.37
CA LEU A 390 -8.78 6.66 2.82
C LEU A 390 -8.71 5.34 2.05
N CYS A 391 -7.51 4.92 1.63
CA CYS A 391 -7.28 3.68 0.87
C CYS A 391 -6.16 2.86 1.50
N ALA A 392 -6.08 1.58 1.13
CA ALA A 392 -5.12 0.65 1.70
C ALA A 392 -3.67 1.14 1.57
N LEU A 393 -3.27 1.71 0.42
CA LEU A 393 -1.92 2.24 0.19
C LEU A 393 -1.48 3.19 1.31
N GLY A 394 -2.29 4.21 1.63
CA GLY A 394 -1.92 5.16 2.68
C GLY A 394 -2.03 4.56 4.09
N GLN A 395 -2.93 3.60 4.30
CA GLN A 395 -3.10 2.95 5.60
C GLN A 395 -1.90 2.04 5.93
N THR A 396 -1.33 1.40 4.92
CA THR A 396 -0.20 0.46 5.06
C THR A 396 1.15 1.12 4.84
N ALA A 397 1.21 2.30 4.22
CA ALA A 397 2.47 3.01 3.99
C ALA A 397 3.39 3.18 5.22
N PRO A 398 2.87 3.45 6.44
CA PRO A 398 3.71 3.54 7.64
C PRO A 398 4.06 2.17 8.27
N ASN A 399 3.60 1.03 7.74
CA ASN A 399 3.81 -0.28 8.37
C ASN A 399 5.29 -0.63 8.56
N MET A 400 6.14 -0.38 7.57
CA MET A 400 7.59 -0.58 7.69
C MET A 400 8.21 0.28 8.78
N VAL A 401 7.75 1.51 8.97
CA VAL A 401 8.22 2.40 10.04
C VAL A 401 7.78 1.87 11.40
N LEU A 402 6.49 1.57 11.55
CA LEU A 402 5.90 1.12 12.82
C LEU A 402 6.47 -0.23 13.26
N SER A 403 6.57 -1.21 12.35
CA SER A 403 7.13 -2.53 12.65
C SER A 403 8.63 -2.44 12.96
N ALA A 404 9.40 -1.63 12.23
CA ALA A 404 10.83 -1.44 12.51
C ALA A 404 11.07 -0.73 13.84
N MET A 405 10.31 0.32 14.15
CA MET A 405 10.41 1.01 15.44
C MET A 405 10.05 0.09 16.62
N HIS A 406 9.10 -0.81 16.41
CA HIS A 406 8.71 -1.79 17.41
C HIS A 406 9.78 -2.88 17.60
N ALA A 407 10.26 -3.45 16.50
CA ALA A 407 11.16 -4.60 16.54
C ALA A 407 12.64 -4.25 16.74
N PHE A 408 13.07 -3.05 16.33
CA PHE A 408 14.45 -2.59 16.29
C PHE A 408 14.59 -1.16 16.84
N ARG A 409 13.91 -0.89 17.97
CA ARG A 409 13.89 0.43 18.62
C ARG A 409 15.29 1.01 18.86
N ALA A 410 16.23 0.15 19.26
CA ALA A 410 17.61 0.54 19.52
C ALA A 410 18.26 1.20 18.29
N GLU A 411 17.99 0.74 17.07
CA GLU A 411 18.53 1.36 15.85
C GLU A 411 18.02 2.78 15.64
N PHE A 412 16.75 3.06 15.98
CA PHE A 412 16.18 4.40 15.90
C PHE A 412 16.79 5.33 16.96
N GLU A 413 17.07 4.81 18.15
CA GLU A 413 17.71 5.56 19.24
C GLU A 413 19.17 5.87 18.95
N GLU A 414 19.91 4.93 18.34
CA GLU A 414 21.27 5.17 17.85
C GLU A 414 21.27 6.22 16.73
N HIS A 415 20.32 6.13 15.78
CA HIS A 415 20.16 7.16 14.73
C HIS A 415 19.85 8.53 15.31
N LEU A 416 19.01 8.60 16.34
CA LEU A 416 18.73 9.84 17.05
C LEU A 416 20.02 10.44 17.63
N GLN A 417 20.93 9.62 18.14
CA GLN A 417 22.25 10.03 18.64
C GLN A 417 23.27 10.35 17.53
N GLY A 418 22.89 10.25 16.26
CA GLY A 418 23.76 10.50 15.11
C GLY A 418 24.61 9.30 14.70
N HIS A 419 24.15 8.08 15.02
CA HIS A 419 24.85 6.84 14.71
C HIS A 419 24.02 5.88 13.84
N CYS A 420 24.66 5.27 12.83
CA CYS A 420 24.06 4.16 12.06
C CYS A 420 24.78 2.83 12.31
N PRO A 421 24.20 1.87 13.07
CA PRO A 421 24.90 0.61 13.43
C PRO A 421 25.28 -0.24 12.22
N ALA A 422 24.38 -0.30 11.24
CA ALA A 422 24.62 -1.03 10.00
C ALA A 422 25.66 -0.32 9.09
N GLY A 423 25.98 0.95 9.34
CA GLY A 423 26.94 1.72 8.54
C GLY A 423 26.43 2.08 7.13
N LYS A 424 25.10 2.11 6.94
CA LYS A 424 24.44 2.39 5.66
C LYS A 424 24.23 3.88 5.42
N CYS A 425 23.85 4.63 6.44
CA CYS A 425 23.68 6.06 6.38
C CYS A 425 25.04 6.75 6.45
N ARG A 426 25.51 7.26 5.30
CA ARG A 426 26.88 7.77 5.12
C ARG A 426 27.21 8.89 6.09
N GLU A 427 26.25 9.76 6.35
CA GLU A 427 26.38 10.93 7.19
C GLU A 427 26.59 10.53 8.67
N LEU A 428 26.04 9.38 9.09
CA LEU A 428 26.09 8.86 10.47
C LEU A 428 27.10 7.72 10.69
N THR A 429 28.02 7.55 9.75
CA THR A 429 28.98 6.44 9.74
C THR A 429 30.41 6.94 9.76
N GLU A 430 31.24 6.35 10.61
CA GLU A 430 32.70 6.49 10.55
C GLU A 430 33.34 5.12 10.76
N PHE A 431 34.22 4.71 9.85
CA PHE A 431 34.90 3.41 9.95
C PHE A 431 36.27 3.57 10.60
N GLN A 432 36.58 2.77 11.61
CA GLN A 432 37.92 2.67 12.19
C GLN A 432 38.39 1.23 12.23
N VAL A 433 39.71 1.06 12.33
CA VAL A 433 40.38 -0.23 12.39
C VAL A 433 40.64 -0.57 13.85
N GLY A 434 40.09 -1.67 14.32
CA GLY A 434 40.33 -2.22 15.65
C GLY A 434 41.64 -3.01 15.74
N GLU A 435 41.98 -3.40 16.97
CA GLU A 435 43.24 -4.07 17.32
C GLU A 435 43.38 -5.47 16.68
N ASP A 436 42.27 -6.11 16.32
CA ASP A 436 42.23 -7.44 15.69
C ASP A 436 42.72 -7.45 14.22
N CYS A 437 43.17 -6.30 13.70
CA CYS A 437 43.68 -6.17 12.35
C CYS A 437 45.03 -6.87 12.19
N THR A 438 45.14 -7.75 11.20
CA THR A 438 46.38 -8.49 10.91
C THR A 438 47.25 -7.85 9.81
N GLY A 439 46.87 -6.68 9.29
CA GLY A 439 47.62 -6.03 8.20
C GLY A 439 47.58 -6.77 6.87
N CYS A 440 46.53 -7.55 6.59
CA CYS A 440 46.42 -8.39 5.37
C CYS A 440 46.23 -7.61 4.05
N SER A 441 46.13 -6.28 4.09
CA SER A 441 45.98 -5.35 2.94
C SER A 441 44.73 -5.47 2.06
N LYS A 442 43.88 -6.50 2.21
CA LYS A 442 42.64 -6.67 1.41
C LYS A 442 41.75 -5.42 1.38
N CYS A 443 41.56 -4.78 2.54
CA CYS A 443 40.79 -3.54 2.66
C CYS A 443 41.35 -2.39 1.82
N ALA A 444 42.67 -2.24 1.79
CA ALA A 444 43.35 -1.20 1.03
C ALA A 444 43.26 -1.43 -0.48
N GLN A 445 43.41 -2.69 -0.92
CA GLN A 445 43.31 -3.06 -2.33
C GLN A 445 41.94 -2.78 -2.92
N SER A 446 40.86 -3.01 -2.17
CA SER A 446 39.50 -2.77 -2.64
C SER A 446 39.00 -1.34 -2.38
N CYS A 447 39.81 -0.46 -1.78
CA CYS A 447 39.40 0.91 -1.50
C CYS A 447 39.57 1.79 -2.76
N ALA A 448 38.49 1.99 -3.51
CA ALA A 448 38.50 2.85 -4.71
C ALA A 448 38.95 4.30 -4.41
N ALA A 449 38.60 4.83 -3.23
CA ALA A 449 38.99 6.17 -2.80
C ALA A 449 40.44 6.27 -2.30
N LYS A 450 41.17 5.13 -2.20
CA LYS A 450 42.53 5.04 -1.65
C LYS A 450 42.65 5.68 -0.26
N ALA A 451 41.59 5.55 0.55
CA ALA A 451 41.51 6.10 1.89
C ALA A 451 42.18 5.20 2.94
N ILE A 452 42.63 3.99 2.59
CA ILE A 452 43.18 3.03 3.56
C ILE A 452 44.68 2.89 3.34
N VAL A 453 45.45 3.24 4.38
CA VAL A 453 46.89 3.05 4.45
C VAL A 453 47.14 1.72 5.17
N CYS A 454 47.79 0.77 4.50
CA CYS A 454 48.12 -0.52 5.09
C CYS A 454 49.57 -0.86 4.77
N VAL A 455 50.39 -0.97 5.82
CA VAL A 455 51.73 -1.56 5.75
C VAL A 455 51.57 -3.05 6.09
N PRO A 456 52.19 -3.99 5.34
CA PRO A 456 52.08 -5.41 5.63
C PRO A 456 52.44 -5.73 7.08
N LEU A 457 51.64 -6.59 7.73
CA LEU A 457 51.78 -7.00 9.13
C LEU A 457 51.55 -5.89 10.18
N GLU A 458 51.17 -4.68 9.76
CA GLU A 458 50.76 -3.60 10.66
C GLU A 458 49.26 -3.31 10.56
N SER A 459 48.66 -2.82 11.64
CA SER A 459 47.26 -2.39 11.64
C SER A 459 47.02 -1.30 10.59
N ALA A 460 46.05 -1.55 9.71
CA ALA A 460 45.64 -0.58 8.70
C ALA A 460 45.07 0.70 9.36
N ARG A 461 45.15 1.82 8.66
CA ARG A 461 44.57 3.11 9.09
C ARG A 461 43.66 3.67 8.00
N ILE A 462 42.54 4.27 8.40
CA ILE A 462 41.58 4.89 7.48
C ILE A 462 41.76 6.41 7.57
N ASP A 463 42.10 7.03 6.45
CA ASP A 463 42.11 8.47 6.25
C ASP A 463 40.67 8.97 6.05
N GLN A 464 40.07 9.50 7.12
CA GLN A 464 38.68 9.94 7.11
C GLN A 464 38.41 11.08 6.12
N SER A 465 39.44 11.87 5.76
CA SER A 465 39.29 12.96 4.79
C SER A 465 39.06 12.47 3.36
N LYS A 466 39.52 11.24 3.05
CA LYS A 466 39.35 10.59 1.74
C LYS A 466 38.25 9.54 1.74
N CYS A 467 37.85 9.07 2.91
CA CYS A 467 36.89 7.99 3.04
C CYS A 467 35.51 8.43 2.53
N VAL A 468 35.05 7.83 1.43
CA VAL A 468 33.68 8.01 0.91
C VAL A 468 32.63 7.15 1.65
N LYS A 469 33.03 6.50 2.74
CA LYS A 469 32.17 5.72 3.66
C LYS A 469 31.34 4.64 2.96
N CYS A 470 31.91 3.99 1.94
CA CYS A 470 31.23 2.95 1.16
C CYS A 470 31.07 1.60 1.89
N GLY A 471 31.80 1.38 2.99
CA GLY A 471 31.72 0.15 3.78
C GLY A 471 32.37 -1.10 3.15
N VAL A 472 32.85 -1.04 1.90
CA VAL A 472 33.50 -2.19 1.21
C VAL A 472 34.61 -2.80 2.06
N CYS A 473 35.42 -1.97 2.71
CA CYS A 473 36.51 -2.40 3.56
C CYS A 473 36.07 -3.24 4.77
N ARG A 474 34.91 -2.92 5.37
CA ARG A 474 34.29 -3.70 6.45
C ARG A 474 33.85 -5.07 5.94
N SER A 475 33.14 -5.10 4.82
CA SER A 475 32.58 -6.34 4.25
C SER A 475 33.64 -7.38 3.84
N ILE A 476 34.81 -6.93 3.39
CA ILE A 476 35.88 -7.84 2.94
C ILE A 476 36.92 -8.18 4.03
N CYS A 477 36.80 -7.58 5.22
CA CYS A 477 37.77 -7.78 6.28
C CYS A 477 37.61 -9.19 6.87
N PRO A 478 38.60 -10.10 6.72
CA PRO A 478 38.45 -11.49 7.15
C PRO A 478 38.41 -11.67 8.67
N ARG A 479 38.78 -10.63 9.42
CA ARG A 479 38.78 -10.61 10.89
C ARG A 479 37.70 -9.70 11.47
N ASN A 480 36.86 -9.10 10.63
CA ASN A 480 35.89 -8.08 11.06
C ASN A 480 36.54 -6.95 11.90
N ALA A 481 37.80 -6.63 11.60
CA ALA A 481 38.59 -5.66 12.35
C ALA A 481 38.21 -4.20 11.99
N ILE A 482 37.53 -3.96 10.86
CA ILE A 482 37.04 -2.62 10.51
C ILE A 482 35.63 -2.47 11.06
N ARG A 483 35.44 -1.56 12.01
CA ARG A 483 34.21 -1.34 12.77
C ARG A 483 33.67 0.06 12.54
N ASN A 484 32.37 0.24 12.72
CA ASN A 484 31.80 1.57 12.85
C ASN A 484 32.02 2.04 14.30
N VAL A 485 32.73 3.15 14.48
CA VAL A 485 33.21 3.62 15.81
C VAL A 485 32.33 4.65 16.47
N LEU A 486 31.31 5.13 15.78
CA LEU A 486 30.26 5.88 16.45
C LEU A 486 29.34 4.95 17.28
N ALA A 487 29.60 3.63 17.30
CA ALA A 487 28.72 2.63 17.91
C ALA A 487 28.78 2.72 19.43
N GLY A 488 27.66 3.11 20.03
CA GLY A 488 27.41 2.88 21.46
C GLY A 488 27.33 1.39 21.77
N ALA A 489 27.66 1.03 23.00
CA ALA A 489 27.61 -0.35 23.51
C ALA A 489 26.19 -0.96 23.45
N PRO A 490 26.03 -2.29 23.60
CA PRO A 490 24.90 -3.05 23.05
C PRO A 490 23.55 -2.73 23.68
N ALA A 491 22.52 -2.96 22.86
CA ALA A 491 21.09 -2.82 23.11
C ALA A 491 20.65 -3.24 24.52
N ALA A 492 19.89 -2.35 25.17
CA ALA A 492 19.05 -2.71 26.30
C ALA A 492 18.05 -3.80 25.89
N ALA A 493 17.68 -4.66 26.84
CA ALA A 493 16.70 -5.72 26.63
C ALA A 493 15.41 -5.15 26.03
N GLU A 494 15.11 -5.58 24.80
CA GLU A 494 13.90 -5.21 24.07
C GLU A 494 12.67 -5.74 24.82
N GLN A 495 11.83 -4.84 25.32
CA GLN A 495 10.52 -5.21 25.87
C GLN A 495 9.52 -5.41 24.74
N GLU A 496 8.90 -6.59 24.72
CA GLU A 496 7.73 -6.86 23.89
C GLU A 496 6.56 -5.97 24.37
N LEU A 497 6.14 -5.04 23.52
CA LEU A 497 4.84 -4.40 23.63
C LEU A 497 3.91 -5.08 22.62
N PRO A 498 2.84 -5.76 23.04
CA PRO A 498 1.91 -6.38 22.10
C PRO A 498 1.34 -5.31 21.15
N PHE A 499 1.21 -5.64 19.86
CA PHE A 499 0.41 -4.83 18.96
C PHE A 499 -1.01 -4.73 19.57
N PRO A 500 -1.59 -3.52 19.67
CA PRO A 500 -2.87 -3.35 20.33
C PRO A 500 -3.94 -4.17 19.60
N VAL A 501 -4.41 -5.23 20.25
CA VAL A 501 -5.56 -6.02 19.79
C VAL A 501 -6.80 -5.26 20.22
N PHE A 502 -7.57 -4.83 19.24
CA PHE A 502 -8.79 -4.09 19.47
C PHE A 502 -9.92 -5.04 19.93
N GLN A 503 -10.53 -4.76 21.07
CA GLN A 503 -11.75 -5.42 21.52
C GLN A 503 -12.96 -4.51 21.21
N PRO A 504 -13.95 -4.98 20.42
CA PRO A 504 -15.10 -4.17 20.08
C PRO A 504 -15.97 -3.91 21.31
N CYS A 505 -16.23 -2.63 21.60
CA CYS A 505 -17.28 -2.23 22.53
C CYS A 505 -18.63 -2.25 21.78
N THR A 506 -19.61 -2.96 22.31
CA THR A 506 -20.92 -3.14 21.66
C THR A 506 -22.05 -2.47 22.44
N VAL A 507 -22.86 -1.70 21.74
CA VAL A 507 -24.16 -1.16 22.21
C VAL A 507 -25.27 -1.99 21.55
N SER A 508 -26.51 -1.90 22.07
CA SER A 508 -27.68 -2.54 21.44
C SER A 508 -27.81 -2.15 19.95
N PRO A 509 -28.18 -3.09 19.05
CA PRO A 509 -28.35 -2.81 17.60
C PRO A 509 -29.39 -1.74 17.27
N GLU A 510 -30.27 -1.38 18.20
CA GLU A 510 -31.30 -0.34 18.01
C GLU A 510 -30.75 1.09 18.14
N TYR A 511 -29.53 1.23 18.68
CA TYR A 511 -28.93 2.51 19.04
C TYR A 511 -27.53 2.68 18.47
N ILE A 512 -27.06 3.92 18.49
CA ILE A 512 -25.66 4.31 18.42
C ILE A 512 -25.30 5.05 19.71
N ALA A 513 -24.06 4.98 20.15
CA ALA A 513 -23.57 5.85 21.21
C ALA A 513 -22.70 6.95 20.63
N VAL A 514 -22.87 8.19 21.09
CA VAL A 514 -22.03 9.33 20.73
C VAL A 514 -21.61 10.06 22.00
N ASP A 515 -20.30 10.15 22.24
CA ASP A 515 -19.70 10.74 23.45
C ASP A 515 -20.35 10.23 24.76
N GLY A 516 -20.69 8.94 24.79
CA GLY A 516 -21.28 8.25 25.94
C GLY A 516 -22.81 8.36 26.08
N GLN A 517 -23.51 9.01 25.13
CA GLN A 517 -24.98 9.10 25.11
C GLN A 517 -25.57 8.25 23.97
N GLU A 518 -26.69 7.58 24.22
CA GLU A 518 -27.37 6.73 23.23
C GLU A 518 -28.38 7.51 22.39
N TYR A 519 -28.40 7.20 21.09
CA TYR A 519 -29.30 7.79 20.11
C TYR A 519 -29.87 6.71 19.17
N PRO A 520 -31.11 6.83 18.69
CA PRO A 520 -31.70 5.84 17.78
C PRO A 520 -30.89 5.67 16.49
N PHE A 521 -30.66 4.41 16.08
CA PHE A 521 -30.05 4.15 14.78
C PHE A 521 -30.95 4.65 13.64
N ARG A 522 -30.35 5.33 12.65
CA ARG A 522 -31.03 5.78 11.42
C ARG A 522 -30.29 5.25 10.20
N GLU A 523 -30.95 4.36 9.45
CA GLU A 523 -30.37 3.76 8.24
C GLU A 523 -30.06 4.83 7.18
N GLY A 524 -28.89 4.72 6.55
CA GLY A 524 -28.46 5.62 5.48
C GLY A 524 -28.01 7.01 5.93
N TRP A 525 -28.12 7.34 7.22
CA TRP A 525 -27.64 8.62 7.76
C TRP A 525 -26.13 8.61 7.92
N ARG A 526 -25.48 9.72 7.58
CA ARG A 526 -24.07 9.94 7.92
C ARG A 526 -23.96 10.47 9.33
N LEU A 527 -22.83 10.24 9.98
CA LEU A 527 -22.55 10.79 11.29
C LEU A 527 -22.62 12.33 11.30
N LEU A 528 -22.24 12.98 10.20
CA LEU A 528 -22.40 14.42 10.05
C LEU A 528 -23.87 14.86 9.94
N ASP A 529 -24.73 14.10 9.27
CA ASP A 529 -26.17 14.41 9.18
C ASP A 529 -26.80 14.32 10.57
N TYR A 530 -26.40 13.30 11.34
CA TYR A 530 -26.83 13.11 12.73
C TYR A 530 -26.37 14.28 13.62
N ALA A 531 -25.12 14.71 13.47
CA ALA A 531 -24.59 15.86 14.19
C ALA A 531 -25.31 17.17 13.86
N GLN A 532 -25.73 17.37 12.61
CA GLN A 532 -26.50 18.56 12.21
C GLN A 532 -27.89 18.57 12.87
N GLU A 533 -28.58 17.44 12.88
CA GLU A 533 -29.88 17.27 13.52
C GLU A 533 -29.81 17.51 15.04
N GLN A 534 -28.78 16.98 15.69
CA GLN A 534 -28.60 17.06 17.14
C GLN A 534 -27.81 18.31 17.59
N HIS A 535 -27.44 19.18 16.64
CA HIS A 535 -26.61 20.37 16.87
C HIS A 535 -25.24 20.08 17.54
N TRP A 536 -24.63 18.94 17.24
CA TRP A 536 -23.28 18.62 17.69
C TRP A 536 -22.23 19.34 16.84
N GLU A 537 -21.18 19.85 17.50
CA GLU A 537 -20.10 20.52 16.80
C GLU A 537 -19.15 19.51 16.14
N ILE A 538 -19.28 19.34 14.81
CA ILE A 538 -18.30 18.65 13.98
C ILE A 538 -17.71 19.64 12.97
N PRO A 539 -16.43 20.05 13.12
CA PRO A 539 -15.83 20.99 12.20
C PRO A 539 -15.64 20.35 10.82
N THR A 540 -15.84 21.13 9.77
CA THR A 540 -15.58 20.69 8.39
C THR A 540 -14.73 21.71 7.66
N LEU A 541 -13.98 21.29 6.64
CA LEU A 541 -13.32 22.20 5.71
C LEU A 541 -13.70 21.87 4.27
N CYS A 542 -13.50 20.62 3.85
CA CYS A 542 -13.78 20.18 2.48
C CYS A 542 -15.27 19.89 2.18
N HIS A 543 -16.15 19.92 3.19
CA HIS A 543 -17.57 19.59 3.02
C HIS A 543 -18.36 20.76 2.43
N LEU A 544 -19.15 20.49 1.40
CA LEU A 544 -20.12 21.39 0.78
C LEU A 544 -21.51 20.79 1.01
N GLU A 545 -22.45 21.56 1.54
CA GLU A 545 -23.80 21.07 1.91
C GLU A 545 -24.54 20.46 0.72
N GLU A 546 -24.42 21.07 -0.46
CA GLU A 546 -25.04 20.60 -1.71
C GLU A 546 -24.39 19.34 -2.33
N LYS A 547 -23.34 18.79 -1.70
CA LYS A 547 -22.53 17.70 -2.29
C LYS A 547 -22.29 16.57 -1.29
N LYS A 548 -22.06 15.37 -1.83
CA LYS A 548 -21.60 14.23 -1.03
C LYS A 548 -20.29 14.60 -0.32
N GLY A 549 -20.10 14.04 0.88
CA GLY A 549 -18.85 14.17 1.60
C GLY A 549 -17.69 13.64 0.78
N SER A 550 -16.50 14.17 1.03
CA SER A 550 -15.33 13.92 0.21
C SER A 550 -14.09 13.48 1.01
N ALA A 551 -14.17 13.57 2.35
CA ALA A 551 -13.18 13.13 3.32
C ALA A 551 -11.73 13.60 3.09
N HIS A 552 -11.49 14.58 2.22
CA HIS A 552 -10.15 15.04 1.85
C HIS A 552 -9.35 15.61 3.04
N CYS A 553 -10.01 16.43 3.87
CA CYS A 553 -9.35 17.18 4.95
C CYS A 553 -9.31 16.46 6.31
N LEU A 554 -10.20 15.49 6.54
CA LEU A 554 -10.37 14.75 7.80
C LEU A 554 -10.50 15.58 9.09
N VAL A 555 -10.76 16.89 8.97
CA VAL A 555 -11.09 17.73 10.14
C VAL A 555 -12.40 17.29 10.79
N CYS A 556 -13.30 16.70 10.00
CA CYS A 556 -14.55 16.12 10.49
C CYS A 556 -14.39 14.72 11.09
N ALA A 557 -13.16 14.24 11.33
CA ALA A 557 -12.95 12.90 11.85
C ALA A 557 -13.58 12.73 13.24
N ALA A 558 -14.20 11.56 13.44
CA ALA A 558 -14.64 11.03 14.71
C ALA A 558 -13.89 9.73 14.99
N TRP A 559 -13.75 9.35 16.26
CA TRP A 559 -13.24 8.02 16.61
C TRP A 559 -14.42 7.05 16.69
N ASP A 560 -14.36 5.95 15.95
CA ASP A 560 -15.31 4.85 16.07
C ASP A 560 -14.68 3.79 16.99
N ALA A 561 -15.07 3.82 18.25
CA ALA A 561 -14.58 2.96 19.30
C ALA A 561 -15.09 1.52 19.19
N SER A 562 -16.00 1.22 18.26
CA SER A 562 -16.47 -0.15 17.97
C SER A 562 -15.62 -0.87 16.92
N ILE A 563 -14.80 -0.14 16.18
CA ILE A 563 -13.84 -0.70 15.20
C ILE A 563 -12.41 -0.16 15.37
N GLY A 564 -12.18 0.71 16.37
CA GLY A 564 -10.86 1.16 16.77
C GLY A 564 -10.16 2.04 15.73
N ARG A 565 -10.90 2.93 15.05
CA ARG A 565 -10.29 3.83 14.04
C ARG A 565 -11.00 5.16 13.92
N PHE A 566 -10.28 6.13 13.35
CA PHE A 566 -10.88 7.38 12.90
C PHE A 566 -11.73 7.16 11.65
N VAL A 567 -12.90 7.79 11.61
CA VAL A 567 -13.84 7.76 10.48
C VAL A 567 -14.22 9.20 10.08
N PRO A 568 -14.31 9.51 8.77
CA PRO A 568 -14.73 10.84 8.33
C PRO A 568 -16.26 10.99 8.50
N SER A 569 -16.71 11.84 9.44
CA SER A 569 -18.15 11.98 9.70
C SER A 569 -18.96 12.42 8.49
N CYS A 570 -18.35 13.16 7.54
CA CYS A 570 -19.02 13.62 6.32
C CYS A 570 -19.36 12.52 5.31
N GLU A 571 -18.79 11.32 5.46
CA GLU A 571 -19.07 10.17 4.59
C GLU A 571 -19.44 8.91 5.38
N GLN A 572 -19.05 8.78 6.65
CA GLN A 572 -19.32 7.60 7.45
C GLN A 572 -20.83 7.47 7.71
N LEU A 573 -21.43 6.40 7.20
CA LEU A 573 -22.77 5.99 7.59
C LEU A 573 -22.73 5.50 9.03
N VAL A 574 -23.68 5.94 9.84
CA VAL A 574 -23.85 5.36 11.18
C VAL A 574 -24.17 3.87 11.04
N GLN A 575 -23.69 3.07 11.98
CA GLN A 575 -23.88 1.63 12.01
C GLN A 575 -24.54 1.25 13.34
N PRO A 576 -25.49 0.31 13.32
CA PRO A 576 -26.18 -0.10 14.54
C PRO A 576 -25.19 -0.67 15.56
N GLY A 577 -25.33 -0.28 16.82
CA GLY A 577 -24.49 -0.73 17.94
C GLY A 577 -23.10 -0.08 18.03
N HIS A 578 -22.77 0.87 17.14
CA HIS A 578 -21.47 1.54 17.15
C HIS A 578 -21.37 2.67 18.19
N VAL A 579 -20.16 2.84 18.72
CA VAL A 579 -19.78 3.90 19.68
C VAL A 579 -18.86 4.90 18.99
N TYR A 580 -19.29 6.16 18.90
CA TYR A 580 -18.53 7.25 18.31
C TYR A 580 -18.10 8.26 19.38
N GLU A 581 -16.87 8.74 19.28
CA GLU A 581 -16.36 9.85 20.07
C GLU A 581 -16.06 11.04 19.15
N LEU A 582 -16.63 12.21 19.47
CA LEU A 582 -16.48 13.44 18.69
C LEU A 582 -15.55 14.45 19.37
N GLN A 583 -15.45 14.41 20.71
CA GLN A 583 -14.76 15.44 21.50
C GLN A 583 -13.57 14.94 22.33
N GLY A 584 -13.26 13.64 22.31
CA GLY A 584 -12.13 13.06 23.04
C GLY A 584 -10.79 13.73 22.72
N GLU A 585 -9.85 13.72 23.67
CA GLU A 585 -8.53 14.36 23.51
C GLU A 585 -7.78 13.82 22.28
N HIS A 586 -7.85 12.50 22.04
CA HIS A 586 -7.25 11.88 20.87
C HIS A 586 -7.91 12.32 19.56
N VAL A 587 -9.24 12.55 19.56
CA VAL A 587 -9.95 13.13 18.40
C VAL A 587 -9.49 14.56 18.14
N ARG A 588 -9.36 15.37 19.19
CA ARG A 588 -8.82 16.74 19.09
C ARG A 588 -7.37 16.73 18.58
N ALA A 589 -6.53 15.82 19.07
CA ALA A 589 -5.15 15.68 18.62
C ALA A 589 -5.07 15.28 17.13
N PHE A 590 -5.90 14.33 16.69
CA PHE A 590 -5.98 13.91 15.29
C PHE A 590 -6.42 15.06 14.37
N ARG A 591 -7.46 15.82 14.77
CA ARG A 591 -7.92 17.00 14.02
C ARG A 591 -6.84 18.11 13.98
N ARG A 592 -6.12 18.32 15.09
CA ARG A 592 -4.98 19.25 15.15
C ARG A 592 -3.87 18.83 14.19
N GLU A 593 -3.56 17.53 14.11
CA GLU A 593 -2.58 17.00 13.17
C GLU A 593 -3.01 17.22 11.71
N ALA A 594 -4.28 16.94 11.37
CA ALA A 594 -4.82 17.21 10.04
C ALA A 594 -4.66 18.69 9.63
N LEU A 595 -4.92 19.62 10.56
CA LEU A 595 -4.73 21.06 10.35
C LEU A 595 -3.24 21.44 10.22
N ALA A 596 -2.36 20.86 11.04
CA ALA A 596 -0.92 21.08 10.98
C ALA A 596 -0.32 20.59 9.66
N LEU A 597 -0.79 19.46 9.15
CA LEU A 597 -0.41 18.92 7.85
C LEU A 597 -0.84 19.85 6.71
N MET A 598 -2.07 20.38 6.72
CA MET A 598 -2.50 21.37 5.72
C MET A 598 -1.70 22.69 5.80
N LEU A 599 -1.28 23.10 6.99
CA LEU A 599 -0.44 24.29 7.20
C LEU A 599 0.94 24.19 6.54
N ARG A 600 1.45 22.98 6.28
CA ARG A 600 2.73 22.81 5.56
C ARG A 600 2.70 23.48 4.20
N ARG A 601 1.57 23.39 3.49
CA ARG A 601 1.38 24.01 2.16
C ARG A 601 1.06 25.50 2.21
N HIS A 602 0.43 25.96 3.28
CA HIS A 602 -0.10 27.32 3.36
C HIS A 602 1.01 28.31 3.77
N ASP A 603 1.33 29.28 2.91
CA ASP A 603 2.29 30.34 3.24
C ASP A 603 1.72 31.30 4.30
N PHE A 604 2.54 31.65 5.30
CA PHE A 604 2.12 32.28 6.55
C PHE A 604 2.10 33.81 6.46
N ARG A 605 1.37 34.36 5.49
CA ARG A 605 1.14 35.82 5.39
C ARG A 605 -0.31 36.19 5.74
N CYS A 606 -0.88 35.53 6.75
CA CYS A 606 -2.24 35.80 7.23
C CYS A 606 -2.43 37.26 7.67
N GLY A 607 -1.36 37.94 8.11
CA GLY A 607 -1.38 39.35 8.52
C GLY A 607 -1.85 40.32 7.43
N THR A 608 -1.55 40.01 6.17
CA THR A 608 -1.91 40.78 4.97
C THR A 608 -2.91 40.04 4.07
N CYS A 609 -3.46 38.92 4.54
CA CYS A 609 -4.40 38.12 3.76
C CYS A 609 -5.78 38.78 3.75
N THR A 610 -6.33 38.98 2.56
CA THR A 610 -7.68 39.55 2.35
C THR A 610 -8.79 38.72 2.99
N ALA A 611 -8.57 37.42 3.18
CA ALA A 611 -9.53 36.52 3.83
C ALA A 611 -9.42 36.46 5.37
N LYS A 612 -8.47 37.17 6.02
CA LYS A 612 -8.13 36.96 7.45
C LYS A 612 -9.34 37.02 8.41
N GLY A 613 -10.30 37.91 8.17
CA GLY A 613 -11.50 38.09 9.01
C GLY A 613 -12.50 36.93 8.92
N ASP A 614 -12.62 36.31 7.74
CA ASP A 614 -13.61 35.29 7.42
C ASP A 614 -12.98 33.91 7.08
N CYS A 615 -11.66 33.76 7.32
CA CYS A 615 -10.92 32.56 6.97
C CYS A 615 -11.24 31.41 7.92
N ARG A 616 -12.14 30.53 7.48
CA ARG A 616 -12.52 29.31 8.22
C ARG A 616 -11.33 28.45 8.61
N PHE A 617 -10.32 28.31 7.75
CA PHE A 617 -9.11 27.55 8.06
C PHE A 617 -8.33 28.16 9.22
N PHE A 618 -8.16 29.48 9.24
CA PHE A 618 -7.48 30.19 10.30
C PHE A 618 -8.20 30.08 11.65
N THR A 619 -9.53 30.16 11.66
CA THR A 619 -10.35 29.95 12.85
C THR A 619 -10.10 28.57 13.47
N LEU A 620 -10.09 27.52 12.64
CA LEU A 620 -9.85 26.15 13.11
C LEU A 620 -8.41 25.93 13.60
N ILE A 621 -7.42 26.50 12.91
CA ILE A 621 -6.02 26.46 13.37
C ILE A 621 -5.89 27.04 14.78
N ARG A 622 -6.51 28.19 15.03
CA ARG A 622 -6.51 28.82 16.37
C ARG A 622 -7.26 27.96 17.39
N ALA A 623 -8.45 27.47 17.06
CA ALA A 623 -9.27 26.67 17.97
C ALA A 623 -8.57 25.37 18.42
N TYR A 624 -7.84 24.72 17.51
CA TYR A 624 -7.15 23.47 17.79
C TYR A 624 -5.66 23.66 18.16
N GLY A 625 -5.15 24.89 18.14
CA GLY A 625 -3.74 25.19 18.43
C GLY A 625 -2.75 24.54 17.45
N ALA A 626 -3.15 24.34 16.19
CA ALA A 626 -2.30 23.73 15.17
C ALA A 626 -1.12 24.65 14.80
N LYS A 627 0.07 24.08 14.64
CA LYS A 627 1.30 24.82 14.33
C LYS A 627 1.95 24.30 13.06
N LYS A 628 2.59 25.19 12.30
CA LYS A 628 3.38 24.84 11.11
C LYS A 628 4.72 24.22 11.55
N ALA A 629 5.14 23.15 10.90
CA ALA A 629 6.41 22.49 11.18
C ALA A 629 7.60 23.38 10.78
N LYS A 630 8.71 23.30 11.52
CA LYS A 630 9.85 24.25 11.43
C LYS A 630 10.63 24.27 10.09
N ASN A 631 10.36 23.38 9.14
CA ASN A 631 11.07 23.27 7.85
C ASN A 631 10.13 23.06 6.64
N SER A 632 8.90 23.58 6.67
CA SER A 632 7.93 23.35 5.58
C SER A 632 7.97 24.43 4.49
N GLU A 633 9.16 24.85 4.05
CA GLU A 633 9.29 25.78 2.93
C GLU A 633 9.04 25.04 1.61
N GLN A 634 7.78 25.08 1.16
CA GLN A 634 7.43 24.71 -0.22
C GLN A 634 7.24 25.99 -1.03
N CYS A 635 8.03 26.13 -2.09
CA CYS A 635 7.90 27.21 -3.05
C CYS A 635 6.90 26.77 -4.13
N PHE A 636 5.70 27.34 -4.11
CA PHE A 636 4.68 27.04 -5.12
C PHE A 636 4.71 28.11 -6.23
N PRO A 637 4.54 27.72 -7.51
CA PRO A 637 4.51 28.67 -8.61
C PRO A 637 3.30 29.61 -8.49
N ALA A 638 3.60 30.89 -8.71
CA ALA A 638 2.80 32.08 -9.08
C ALA A 638 1.28 32.14 -8.81
N ARG A 639 0.84 33.37 -8.53
CA ARG A 639 -0.54 33.83 -8.70
C ARG A 639 -0.96 33.65 -10.17
N VAL A 640 -2.06 32.95 -10.39
CA VAL A 640 -2.66 32.74 -11.73
C VAL A 640 -3.95 33.53 -11.80
N GLU A 641 -4.13 34.34 -12.84
CA GLU A 641 -5.30 35.20 -13.02
C GLU A 641 -6.07 34.77 -14.26
N SER A 642 -7.40 34.72 -14.16
CA SER A 642 -8.33 34.72 -15.29
C SER A 642 -9.11 36.03 -15.30
N ARG A 643 -9.99 36.19 -16.28
CA ARG A 643 -10.90 37.34 -16.39
C ARG A 643 -11.65 37.70 -15.10
N TYR A 644 -12.05 36.70 -14.30
CA TYR A 644 -12.88 36.90 -13.11
C TYR A 644 -12.37 36.19 -11.85
N LEU A 645 -11.27 35.43 -11.95
CA LEU A 645 -10.81 34.56 -10.87
C LEU A 645 -9.28 34.60 -10.75
N THR A 646 -8.80 34.95 -9.56
CA THR A 646 -7.40 34.85 -9.19
C THR A 646 -7.18 33.63 -8.29
N PHE A 647 -6.17 32.82 -8.59
CA PHE A 647 -5.73 31.67 -7.79
C PHE A 647 -4.32 31.87 -7.25
N GLU A 648 -4.18 31.82 -5.92
CA GLU A 648 -2.91 31.86 -5.22
C GLU A 648 -2.58 30.48 -4.65
N SER A 649 -1.82 29.71 -5.42
CA SER A 649 -1.44 28.32 -5.11
C SER A 649 -0.81 28.16 -3.72
N GLY A 650 0.00 29.12 -3.27
CA GLY A 650 0.65 29.12 -1.95
C GLY A 650 -0.29 29.29 -0.77
N LYS A 651 -1.55 29.68 -0.97
CA LYS A 651 -2.59 29.70 0.07
C LYS A 651 -3.45 28.42 0.05
N CYS A 652 -3.35 27.61 -1.01
CA CYS A 652 -4.23 26.48 -1.23
C CYS A 652 -3.91 25.30 -0.30
N ILE A 653 -4.89 24.90 0.50
CA ILE A 653 -4.82 23.71 1.37
C ILE A 653 -5.24 22.40 0.67
N LEU A 654 -5.54 22.47 -0.64
CA LEU A 654 -6.06 21.34 -1.44
C LEU A 654 -7.26 20.66 -0.76
N CYS A 655 -8.30 21.43 -0.46
CA CYS A 655 -9.53 20.91 0.14
C CYS A 655 -10.54 20.37 -0.89
N HIS A 656 -10.25 20.48 -2.19
CA HIS A 656 -11.07 20.02 -3.32
C HIS A 656 -12.48 20.63 -3.46
N ARG A 657 -12.84 21.66 -2.67
CA ARG A 657 -14.13 22.35 -2.84
C ARG A 657 -14.27 22.95 -4.22
N CYS A 658 -13.22 23.63 -4.70
CA CYS A 658 -13.23 24.27 -6.01
C CYS A 658 -13.39 23.27 -7.15
N THR A 659 -12.62 22.18 -7.16
CA THR A 659 -12.72 21.12 -8.19
C THR A 659 -14.06 20.38 -8.12
N THR A 660 -14.69 20.29 -6.94
CA THR A 660 -16.03 19.69 -6.80
C THR A 660 -17.13 20.60 -7.36
N LEU A 661 -16.97 21.92 -7.27
CA LEU A 661 -17.95 22.90 -7.77
C LEU A 661 -17.76 23.23 -9.25
N ALA A 662 -16.51 23.26 -9.71
CA ALA A 662 -16.14 23.71 -11.04
C ALA A 662 -16.43 22.68 -12.15
N GLY A 663 -16.75 21.42 -11.83
CA GLY A 663 -16.88 20.38 -12.85
C GLY A 663 -15.59 20.23 -13.66
N ASP A 664 -15.68 20.29 -14.99
CA ASP A 664 -14.55 20.07 -15.89
C ASP A 664 -13.60 21.29 -16.01
N TYR A 665 -13.97 22.45 -15.44
CA TYR A 665 -13.15 23.67 -15.52
C TYR A 665 -11.92 23.63 -14.61
N LEU A 666 -11.98 22.92 -13.48
CA LEU A 666 -10.85 22.79 -12.54
C LEU A 666 -10.67 21.34 -12.12
N SER A 667 -9.44 20.85 -12.25
CA SER A 667 -9.09 19.50 -11.84
C SER A 667 -7.87 19.49 -10.94
N MET A 668 -7.64 18.36 -10.29
CA MET A 668 -6.39 18.12 -9.59
C MET A 668 -5.38 17.56 -10.58
N HIS A 669 -4.19 18.12 -10.59
CA HIS A 669 -3.07 17.67 -11.41
C HIS A 669 -1.94 17.16 -10.50
N HIS A 670 -1.07 16.33 -11.09
CA HIS A 670 0.04 15.66 -10.43
C HIS A 670 -0.37 14.80 -9.21
N ARG A 671 0.61 14.19 -8.56
CA ARG A 671 0.48 13.28 -7.42
C ARG A 671 1.39 13.75 -6.28
N SER A 672 1.18 13.20 -5.09
CA SER A 672 2.03 13.46 -3.93
C SER A 672 2.29 14.96 -3.67
N GLU A 673 3.56 15.39 -3.54
CA GLU A 673 3.97 16.77 -3.26
C GLU A 673 3.49 17.75 -4.33
N ALA A 674 3.64 17.33 -5.58
CA ALA A 674 3.36 18.13 -6.76
C ALA A 674 1.86 18.31 -6.99
N ALA A 675 1.01 17.61 -6.23
CA ALA A 675 -0.44 17.74 -6.31
C ALA A 675 -0.83 19.21 -6.24
N CYS A 676 -1.58 19.67 -7.25
CA CYS A 676 -2.06 21.05 -7.33
C CYS A 676 -3.45 21.07 -7.97
N VAL A 677 -4.17 22.16 -7.75
CA VAL A 677 -5.37 22.47 -8.54
C VAL A 677 -4.90 23.30 -9.73
N SER A 678 -5.31 22.92 -10.93
CA SER A 678 -5.15 23.77 -12.11
C SER A 678 -6.35 23.62 -13.06
N PRO A 679 -6.59 24.64 -13.91
CA PRO A 679 -7.58 24.54 -14.97
C PRO A 679 -7.29 23.39 -15.93
N ALA A 680 -8.33 22.89 -16.60
CA ALA A 680 -8.13 22.11 -17.80
C ALA A 680 -7.43 22.99 -18.86
N PRO A 681 -6.58 22.43 -19.75
CA PRO A 681 -5.90 23.22 -20.78
C PRO A 681 -6.91 24.05 -21.59
N GLY A 682 -6.72 25.37 -21.60
CA GLY A 682 -7.59 26.32 -22.31
C GLY A 682 -8.86 26.75 -21.58
N SER A 683 -9.23 26.14 -20.44
CA SER A 683 -10.53 26.39 -19.80
C SER A 683 -10.56 27.52 -18.76
N TRP A 684 -9.41 28.14 -18.46
CA TRP A 684 -9.27 29.06 -17.33
C TRP A 684 -10.03 30.38 -17.52
N ASP A 685 -10.05 30.89 -18.76
CA ASP A 685 -10.76 32.12 -19.12
C ASP A 685 -12.23 31.88 -19.48
N ASP A 686 -12.63 30.61 -19.65
CA ASP A 686 -14.00 30.21 -20.02
C ASP A 686 -14.92 30.01 -18.81
N ILE A 687 -14.40 30.13 -17.58
CA ILE A 687 -15.21 29.94 -16.38
C ILE A 687 -16.22 31.09 -16.25
N PRO A 688 -17.54 30.81 -16.21
CA PRO A 688 -18.55 31.87 -16.10
C PRO A 688 -18.37 32.71 -14.82
N ALA A 689 -18.59 34.02 -14.92
CA ALA A 689 -18.41 34.95 -13.79
C ALA A 689 -19.18 34.53 -12.52
N GLU A 690 -20.41 34.02 -12.67
CA GLU A 690 -21.20 33.52 -11.55
C GLU A 690 -20.57 32.29 -10.88
N LEU A 691 -19.98 31.38 -11.67
CA LEU A 691 -19.23 30.25 -11.13
C LEU A 691 -17.95 30.73 -10.44
N CYS A 692 -17.24 31.72 -10.98
CA CYS A 692 -16.07 32.33 -10.33
C CYS A 692 -16.42 32.93 -8.95
N ARG A 693 -17.55 33.63 -8.81
CA ARG A 693 -18.03 34.14 -7.51
C ARG A 693 -18.26 33.01 -6.51
N ARG A 694 -18.98 31.95 -6.94
CA ARG A 694 -19.23 30.77 -6.11
C ARG A 694 -17.94 30.07 -5.70
N LEU A 695 -16.98 29.93 -6.62
CA LEU A 695 -15.67 29.31 -6.34
C LEU A 695 -14.88 30.12 -5.31
N ALA A 696 -14.79 31.43 -5.46
CA ALA A 696 -14.13 32.32 -4.50
C ALA A 696 -14.80 32.27 -3.11
N ALA A 697 -16.13 32.40 -3.05
CA ALA A 697 -16.89 32.33 -1.80
C ALA A 697 -16.78 30.96 -1.12
N SER A 698 -16.61 29.88 -1.89
CA SER A 698 -16.44 28.55 -1.33
C SER A 698 -15.04 28.29 -0.75
N CYS A 699 -14.05 29.14 -1.01
CA CYS A 699 -12.66 28.86 -0.64
C CYS A 699 -12.38 29.12 0.85
N PRO A 700 -12.04 28.10 1.66
CA PRO A 700 -11.98 28.23 3.12
C PRO A 700 -10.69 28.86 3.63
N CYS A 701 -9.74 29.15 2.73
CA CYS A 701 -8.40 29.65 3.03
C CYS A 701 -8.06 30.92 2.24
N GLY A 702 -8.98 31.43 1.41
CA GLY A 702 -8.71 32.61 0.57
C GLY A 702 -7.64 32.38 -0.49
N ALA A 703 -7.54 31.17 -1.04
CA ALA A 703 -6.67 30.88 -2.18
C ALA A 703 -7.30 31.25 -3.53
N LEU A 704 -8.61 31.47 -3.57
CA LEU A 704 -9.36 31.90 -4.76
C LEU A 704 -10.03 33.23 -4.45
N HIS A 705 -9.88 34.19 -5.37
CA HIS A 705 -10.46 35.53 -5.26
C HIS A 705 -11.23 35.87 -6.53
N PHE A 706 -12.42 36.43 -6.38
CA PHE A 706 -13.16 37.00 -7.50
C PHE A 706 -12.58 38.37 -7.85
N THR A 707 -12.42 38.65 -9.13
CA THR A 707 -11.99 39.96 -9.66
C THR A 707 -13.13 40.51 -10.51
N GLU A 708 -13.60 41.72 -10.16
CA GLU A 708 -14.73 42.38 -10.85
C GLU A 708 -14.36 42.96 -12.20
#